data_AF-A0AAD7K124-F1
#
_entry.id   AF-A0AAD7K124-F1
#
_cell.length_a   1.000
_cell.length_b   1.000
_cell.length_c   1.000
_cell.angle_alpha   90.00
_cell.angle_beta   90.00
_cell.angle_gamma   90.00
#
_symmetry.space_group_name_H-M   'P 1'
#
loop_
_entity.id
_entity.type
_entity.pdbx_description
1 polymer ?
#
loop_
_entity_poly.entity_id
_entity_poly.type
_entity_poly.pdbx_seq_one_letter_code
_entity_poly.pdbx_strand_id
1 'polypeptide(L)'
;MSPWHTFISLAFLQLWSSWLPVLAQTPQTFFPPTVPLAVRSPTFNCWLDVHNGTNPMSTWPTFWNDQHILGWAGYIKVDGLAWHWLGDPVPGNASTWISTAVTPTRTILTVQAGPMLLNVTFLSPVEPSDWVLQSFPFSYVYVDGQATDGQAHSIQLYSDISAEWVTNSLTTPVQWSTTAGNNSVYHQVQSSSPTSVFQDVAEDSVAYHAIASNQPGLVSVIGNDQTLRPQFSTLTPGFTLTSDLPTTFGTVRDASTGKFPVFAHALDLGQTATISSVAWVVGLVRDPVVTASGVPRRAYFWSQYPTISDAIDAFVSDFADARARAIALDEKILRDASSAVSDAYGDLVSLAARQAVAGVEITLSTTSAGEFNFSDVQAFMKDVGNSQRVNPTEVIYAAMPALIYLNSSITGALLEPLLQFQASSSYPNSYAAPDLGLSYPAAPGNTVDEAIFGIENSGNMLILALAHARTSGDGSLISKYYNLLKKWGDYLVANALTPGLQESADARDAILAQNQVNITNLAIKGIIAIQAMSEISLLLGETADAQTYQSAATNFTQSWLELASSSGHVVWTYGNASSYGLMYNLLADRLLHLNVVPSSLYAAESSALQNVAQGPYGLPLSSYSNSNARSDWALFSAAAVPDTTTQNLLITGVHKRASLNTTAGVFSTLYNVDTGAGTVAGTYPNGFASPAQGAMFSILALNVSNQTVILPAQAPVSGASGPASSPKPRTNSGAIAGGTIAGVFVLLIVAGLGIFLRRRRQQRGTIDLLEAPRPYHGQPTPASGPATMSEVTSPTSDGPGVAPSHMHTSNTTRYHFPTPISKPPIPTAADSRMVEPFSPVTPPTSQAASVSGTRSTTSRGTADLMSEMENLRREVEQLRAERVPQDAPPMYQ
;
A
#
# COMPACT_ATOMS: atom_id res chain seq x y z
N MET A 1 -6.45 -30.79 54.96
CA MET A 1 -5.97 -29.85 53.93
C MET A 1 -7.02 -28.76 53.77
N SER A 2 -6.64 -27.50 53.59
CA SER A 2 -7.54 -26.33 53.73
C SER A 2 -8.08 -25.83 52.37
N PRO A 3 -9.21 -25.08 52.34
CA PRO A 3 -9.90 -24.71 51.10
C PRO A 3 -9.24 -23.55 50.31
N TRP A 4 -7.93 -23.36 50.43
CA TRP A 4 -7.22 -22.19 49.90
C TRP A 4 -6.85 -22.27 48.42
N HIS A 5 -6.83 -23.46 47.81
CA HIS A 5 -6.46 -23.60 46.40
C HIS A 5 -7.59 -23.22 45.42
N THR A 6 -8.86 -23.41 45.80
CA THR A 6 -10.01 -23.14 44.92
C THR A 6 -10.23 -21.65 44.64
N PHE A 7 -9.90 -20.79 45.62
CA PHE A 7 -10.06 -19.33 45.47
C PHE A 7 -9.02 -18.71 44.53
N ILE A 8 -7.79 -19.22 44.50
CA ILE A 8 -6.72 -18.67 43.67
C ILE A 8 -7.00 -18.93 42.19
N SER A 9 -7.52 -20.10 41.83
CA SER A 9 -7.90 -20.42 40.44
C SER A 9 -9.04 -19.54 39.91
N LEU A 10 -10.03 -19.19 40.75
CA LEU A 10 -11.12 -18.30 40.36
C LEU A 10 -10.66 -16.84 40.22
N ALA A 11 -9.80 -16.35 41.12
CA ALA A 11 -9.25 -15.00 41.03
C ALA A 11 -8.38 -14.78 39.77
N PHE A 12 -7.57 -15.77 39.37
CA PHE A 12 -6.76 -15.68 38.15
C PHE A 12 -7.59 -15.71 36.85
N LEU A 13 -8.77 -16.35 36.85
CA LEU A 13 -9.65 -16.43 35.68
C LEU A 13 -10.48 -15.15 35.46
N GLN A 14 -10.68 -14.30 36.46
CA GLN A 14 -11.41 -13.03 36.33
C GLN A 14 -10.54 -11.81 35.98
N LEU A 15 -9.21 -11.94 36.04
CA LEU A 15 -8.27 -10.83 35.74
C LEU A 15 -7.81 -10.78 34.26
N TRP A 16 -8.26 -11.71 33.42
CA TRP A 16 -7.97 -11.74 31.98
C TRP A 16 -9.21 -11.52 31.09
N SER A 17 -10.40 -11.47 31.66
CA SER A 17 -11.67 -11.25 30.94
C SER A 17 -12.04 -9.77 30.73
N SER A 18 -11.13 -8.84 31.02
CA SER A 18 -11.36 -7.38 31.00
C SER A 18 -10.50 -6.61 29.99
N TRP A 19 -9.95 -7.31 28.99
CA TRP A 19 -9.05 -6.74 27.96
C TRP A 19 -9.65 -6.73 26.55
N LEU A 20 -10.97 -6.82 26.44
CA LEU A 20 -11.69 -6.21 25.32
C LEU A 20 -12.09 -4.80 25.75
N PRO A 21 -11.58 -3.72 25.12
CA PRO A 21 -12.25 -2.44 25.22
C PRO A 21 -13.63 -2.60 24.57
N VAL A 22 -14.69 -2.53 25.38
CA VAL A 22 -15.97 -2.08 24.84
C VAL A 22 -15.74 -0.64 24.40
N LEU A 23 -15.39 -0.48 23.12
CA LEU A 23 -15.34 0.82 22.49
C LEU A 23 -16.75 1.40 22.58
N ALA A 24 -16.93 2.32 23.54
CA ALA A 24 -18.07 3.21 23.52
C ALA A 24 -18.09 3.84 22.12
N GLN A 25 -19.20 3.69 21.40
CA GLN A 25 -19.31 4.06 20.00
C GLN A 25 -19.26 5.60 19.86
N THR A 26 -18.05 6.15 19.86
CA THR A 26 -17.75 7.42 19.20
C THR A 26 -18.28 7.29 17.77
N PRO A 27 -19.18 8.18 17.31
CA PRO A 27 -19.67 8.15 15.94
C PRO A 27 -18.50 8.09 14.97
N GLN A 28 -18.58 7.22 13.96
CA GLN A 28 -17.60 7.21 12.89
C GLN A 28 -17.58 8.60 12.25
N THR A 29 -16.43 9.28 12.28
CA THR A 29 -16.23 10.63 11.72
C THR A 29 -15.62 10.59 10.33
N PHE A 30 -14.94 9.50 9.99
CA PHE A 30 -14.21 9.32 8.75
C PHE A 30 -14.90 8.28 7.85
N PHE A 31 -15.30 8.70 6.66
CA PHE A 31 -16.00 7.85 5.68
C PHE A 31 -15.31 7.88 4.32
N PRO A 32 -14.11 7.26 4.20
CA PRO A 32 -13.51 7.02 2.90
C PRO A 32 -14.46 6.15 2.05
N PRO A 33 -14.74 6.52 0.78
CA PRO A 33 -15.70 5.80 -0.04
C PRO A 33 -15.24 4.38 -0.39
N THR A 34 -13.94 4.11 -0.33
CA THR A 34 -13.37 2.81 -0.67
C THR A 34 -12.21 2.53 0.30
N VAL A 35 -12.23 1.37 0.94
CA VAL A 35 -11.29 1.00 2.02
C VAL A 35 -10.38 -0.16 1.62
N PRO A 36 -9.10 -0.14 2.04
CA PRO A 36 -8.15 -1.21 1.69
C PRO A 36 -8.46 -2.48 2.49
N LEU A 37 -8.57 -3.62 1.82
CA LEU A 37 -8.67 -4.93 2.47
C LEU A 37 -7.30 -5.61 2.54
N ALA A 38 -6.68 -5.83 1.38
CA ALA A 38 -5.41 -6.53 1.27
C ALA A 38 -4.49 -5.79 0.30
N VAL A 39 -3.68 -4.89 0.85
CA VAL A 39 -2.82 -3.94 0.12
C VAL A 39 -1.39 -4.12 0.61
N ARG A 40 -0.60 -4.87 -0.19
CA ARG A 40 0.72 -5.39 0.19
C ARG A 40 1.79 -5.21 -0.89
N SER A 41 1.44 -5.23 -2.17
CA SER A 41 2.38 -5.00 -3.28
C SER A 41 1.67 -4.40 -4.50
N PRO A 42 2.40 -3.97 -5.55
CA PRO A 42 1.79 -3.34 -6.74
C PRO A 42 0.75 -4.20 -7.47
N THR A 43 0.81 -5.52 -7.25
CA THR A 43 -0.11 -6.51 -7.83
C THR A 43 -1.07 -7.10 -6.79
N PHE A 44 -0.77 -7.01 -5.49
CA PHE A 44 -1.65 -7.43 -4.40
C PHE A 44 -2.29 -6.21 -3.71
N ASN A 45 -3.39 -5.73 -4.28
CA ASN A 45 -3.94 -4.41 -4.01
C ASN A 45 -5.49 -4.41 -4.07
N CYS A 46 -6.12 -5.01 -3.05
CA CYS A 46 -7.54 -5.32 -2.94
C CYS A 46 -8.29 -4.35 -2.01
N TRP A 47 -9.48 -3.90 -2.44
CA TRP A 47 -10.28 -2.85 -1.81
C TRP A 47 -11.77 -3.23 -1.72
N LEU A 48 -12.52 -2.54 -0.87
CA LEU A 48 -13.97 -2.67 -0.73
C LEU A 48 -14.65 -1.30 -0.84
N ASP A 49 -15.67 -1.21 -1.69
CA ASP A 49 -16.53 -0.03 -1.77
C ASP A 49 -17.46 0.04 -0.54
N VAL A 50 -17.52 1.22 0.07
CA VAL A 50 -18.34 1.55 1.25
C VAL A 50 -19.02 2.92 1.10
N HIS A 51 -19.11 3.46 -0.12
CA HIS A 51 -19.71 4.77 -0.37
C HIS A 51 -21.23 4.79 -0.11
N ASN A 52 -21.78 5.96 0.17
CA ASN A 52 -23.16 6.16 0.57
C ASN A 52 -24.14 5.72 -0.53
N GLY A 53 -24.94 4.69 -0.22
CA GLY A 53 -25.85 4.01 -1.16
C GLY A 53 -25.46 2.57 -1.48
N THR A 54 -24.23 2.16 -1.14
CA THR A 54 -23.80 0.75 -1.19
C THR A 54 -24.21 -0.02 0.07
N ASN A 55 -24.13 -1.35 0.00
CA ASN A 55 -24.02 -2.20 1.19
C ASN A 55 -22.67 -2.94 1.11
N PRO A 56 -21.70 -2.67 1.99
CA PRO A 56 -20.42 -3.39 2.03
C PRO A 56 -20.57 -4.91 2.21
N MET A 57 -21.72 -5.36 2.73
CA MET A 57 -22.08 -6.76 2.93
C MET A 57 -22.82 -7.38 1.74
N SER A 58 -22.94 -6.66 0.61
CA SER A 58 -23.55 -7.15 -0.64
C SER A 58 -22.85 -6.50 -1.83
N THR A 59 -21.52 -6.55 -1.83
CA THR A 59 -20.64 -5.98 -2.86
C THR A 59 -19.32 -6.74 -2.85
N TRP A 60 -18.82 -7.10 -4.04
CA TRP A 60 -17.54 -7.79 -4.18
C TRP A 60 -16.36 -6.85 -3.99
N PRO A 61 -15.28 -7.28 -3.31
CA PRO A 61 -14.01 -6.57 -3.34
C PRO A 61 -13.47 -6.40 -4.77
N THR A 62 -12.81 -5.28 -5.02
CA THR A 62 -12.20 -4.93 -6.31
C THR A 62 -10.68 -4.81 -6.19
N PHE A 63 -10.00 -4.94 -7.32
CA PHE A 63 -8.66 -4.39 -7.49
C PHE A 63 -8.72 -2.86 -7.52
N TRP A 64 -7.62 -2.18 -7.18
CA TRP A 64 -7.55 -0.71 -7.01
C TRP A 64 -8.12 0.16 -8.15
N ASN A 65 -8.31 -0.40 -9.34
CA ASN A 65 -8.80 0.28 -10.53
C ASN A 65 -10.31 0.10 -10.79
N ASP A 66 -11.02 -0.61 -9.90
CA ASP A 66 -12.45 -0.92 -9.95
C ASP A 66 -12.93 -1.70 -11.20
N GLN A 67 -11.99 -2.21 -12.01
CA GLN A 67 -12.27 -2.93 -13.27
C GLN A 67 -12.13 -4.44 -13.16
N HIS A 68 -11.68 -4.94 -12.01
CA HIS A 68 -11.42 -6.36 -11.75
C HIS A 68 -12.01 -6.76 -10.39
N ILE A 69 -12.90 -7.77 -10.40
CA ILE A 69 -13.49 -8.35 -9.19
C ILE A 69 -12.50 -9.34 -8.58
N LEU A 70 -12.22 -9.16 -7.30
CA LEU A 70 -11.44 -10.07 -6.48
C LEU A 70 -12.40 -10.88 -5.61
N GLY A 71 -13.05 -11.87 -6.22
CA GLY A 71 -14.09 -12.69 -5.59
C GLY A 71 -13.61 -13.27 -4.27
N TRP A 72 -14.14 -12.77 -3.17
CA TRP A 72 -13.77 -13.12 -1.80
C TRP A 72 -15.04 -13.12 -0.96
N ALA A 73 -15.48 -14.31 -0.53
CA ALA A 73 -16.69 -14.48 0.25
C ALA A 73 -16.35 -14.79 1.71
N GLY A 74 -17.11 -14.19 2.63
CA GLY A 74 -17.00 -14.43 4.07
C GLY A 74 -18.36 -14.74 4.66
N TYR A 75 -18.44 -15.79 5.49
CA TYR A 75 -19.67 -16.28 6.09
C TYR A 75 -19.53 -16.64 7.57
N ILE A 76 -20.64 -16.48 8.29
CA ILE A 76 -20.92 -17.10 9.59
C ILE A 76 -22.26 -17.83 9.51
N LYS A 77 -22.42 -18.93 10.22
CA LYS A 77 -23.72 -19.56 10.45
C LYS A 77 -23.96 -19.65 11.95
N VAL A 78 -25.12 -19.16 12.37
CA VAL A 78 -25.54 -19.06 13.77
C VAL A 78 -26.85 -19.82 13.92
N ASP A 79 -26.84 -20.87 14.75
CA ASP A 79 -28.01 -21.75 15.00
C ASP A 79 -28.68 -22.29 13.71
N GLY A 80 -27.86 -22.52 12.67
CA GLY A 80 -28.30 -23.02 11.36
C GLY A 80 -28.69 -21.93 10.34
N LEU A 81 -28.74 -20.65 10.73
CA LEU A 81 -29.01 -19.54 9.82
C LEU A 81 -27.71 -18.89 9.34
N ALA A 82 -27.49 -18.89 8.01
CA ALA A 82 -26.26 -18.42 7.39
C ALA A 82 -26.32 -16.94 7.00
N TRP A 83 -25.29 -16.20 7.39
CA TRP A 83 -25.11 -14.77 7.13
C TRP A 83 -23.75 -14.56 6.46
N HIS A 84 -23.67 -13.72 5.42
CA HIS A 84 -22.40 -13.31 4.82
C HIS A 84 -21.92 -11.96 5.37
N TRP A 85 -20.61 -11.83 5.53
CA TRP A 85 -19.90 -10.67 6.07
C TRP A 85 -18.86 -10.07 5.10
N LEU A 86 -18.72 -10.64 3.90
CA LEU A 86 -17.94 -10.08 2.79
C LEU A 86 -18.46 -10.63 1.45
N GLY A 87 -18.44 -9.78 0.41
CA GLY A 87 -18.82 -10.12 -0.96
C GLY A 87 -20.30 -9.87 -1.26
N ASP A 88 -20.79 -10.47 -2.35
CA ASP A 88 -22.23 -10.67 -2.62
C ASP A 88 -22.54 -12.18 -2.85
N PRO A 89 -22.27 -13.07 -1.86
CA PRO A 89 -22.32 -14.51 -2.09
C PRO A 89 -23.74 -15.09 -1.86
N VAL A 90 -24.19 -15.91 -2.80
CA VAL A 90 -25.50 -16.58 -2.78
C VAL A 90 -25.33 -18.08 -2.50
N PRO A 91 -26.17 -18.71 -1.65
CA PRO A 91 -27.21 -18.13 -0.80
C PRO A 91 -26.66 -17.69 0.57
N GLY A 92 -27.42 -16.83 1.26
CA GLY A 92 -27.13 -16.37 2.62
C GLY A 92 -27.86 -15.05 2.89
N ASN A 93 -27.99 -14.66 4.15
CA ASN A 93 -28.49 -13.34 4.52
C ASN A 93 -27.33 -12.33 4.55
N ALA A 94 -27.56 -11.08 4.12
CA ALA A 94 -26.60 -10.02 4.37
C ALA A 94 -26.53 -9.71 5.87
N SER A 95 -25.32 -9.68 6.44
CA SER A 95 -25.11 -9.13 7.78
C SER A 95 -25.46 -7.64 7.78
N THR A 96 -25.90 -7.11 8.93
CA THR A 96 -26.10 -5.65 9.07
C THR A 96 -24.75 -5.00 9.36
N TRP A 97 -24.22 -4.23 8.41
CA TRP A 97 -23.06 -3.37 8.64
C TRP A 97 -23.42 -2.27 9.65
N ILE A 98 -22.54 -2.04 10.64
CA ILE A 98 -22.73 -1.05 11.71
C ILE A 98 -21.75 0.11 11.55
N SER A 99 -20.47 -0.19 11.30
CA SER A 99 -19.41 0.81 11.18
C SER A 99 -18.15 0.25 10.53
N THR A 100 -17.31 1.15 10.03
CA THR A 100 -15.98 0.85 9.51
C THR A 100 -14.93 1.69 10.24
N ALA A 101 -13.85 1.07 10.72
CA ALA A 101 -12.69 1.79 11.24
C ALA A 101 -11.48 1.52 10.36
N VAL A 102 -10.77 2.58 9.97
CA VAL A 102 -9.52 2.52 9.20
C VAL A 102 -8.38 2.97 10.10
N THR A 103 -7.31 2.18 10.12
CA THR A 103 -6.06 2.44 10.84
C THR A 103 -4.90 2.27 9.85
N PRO A 104 -3.66 2.68 10.17
CA PRO A 104 -2.52 2.56 9.25
C PRO A 104 -2.35 1.15 8.64
N THR A 105 -2.49 0.08 9.43
CA THR A 105 -2.30 -1.32 8.99
C THR A 105 -3.60 -2.13 8.84
N ARG A 106 -4.70 -1.75 9.52
CA ARG A 106 -5.94 -2.54 9.58
C ARG A 106 -7.18 -1.78 9.10
N THR A 107 -8.12 -2.53 8.54
CA THR A 107 -9.49 -2.09 8.24
C THR A 107 -10.44 -3.02 9.00
N ILE A 108 -11.34 -2.46 9.81
CA ILE A 108 -12.21 -3.22 10.71
C ILE A 108 -13.67 -2.92 10.35
N LEU A 109 -14.44 -3.94 9.98
CA LEU A 109 -15.87 -3.86 9.74
C LEU A 109 -16.60 -4.43 10.96
N THR A 110 -17.42 -3.61 11.63
CA THR A 110 -18.33 -4.07 12.70
C THR A 110 -19.65 -4.47 12.06
N VAL A 111 -20.09 -5.72 12.28
CA VAL A 111 -21.27 -6.30 11.58
C VAL A 111 -22.11 -7.16 12.52
N GLN A 112 -23.44 -7.11 12.39
CA GLN A 112 -24.37 -7.96 13.13
C GLN A 112 -24.90 -9.10 12.24
N ALA A 113 -24.74 -10.33 12.70
CA ALA A 113 -25.18 -11.56 12.04
C ALA A 113 -26.07 -12.37 12.99
N GLY A 114 -27.40 -12.20 12.88
CA GLY A 114 -28.35 -12.75 13.84
C GLY A 114 -28.05 -12.24 15.26
N PRO A 115 -27.91 -13.11 16.28
CA PRO A 115 -27.53 -12.70 17.64
C PRO A 115 -26.02 -12.48 17.83
N MET A 116 -25.17 -12.62 16.80
CA MET A 116 -23.73 -12.39 16.92
C MET A 116 -23.33 -10.99 16.41
N LEU A 117 -22.60 -10.25 17.25
CA LEU A 117 -21.85 -9.06 16.85
C LEU A 117 -20.41 -9.46 16.53
N LEU A 118 -19.94 -9.13 15.32
CA LEU A 118 -18.62 -9.49 14.82
C LEU A 118 -17.78 -8.25 14.50
N ASN A 119 -16.47 -8.37 14.67
CA ASN A 119 -15.46 -7.50 14.08
C ASN A 119 -14.69 -8.29 13.03
N VAL A 120 -14.95 -8.04 11.75
CA VAL A 120 -14.14 -8.57 10.64
C VAL A 120 -12.97 -7.61 10.42
N THR A 121 -11.76 -8.05 10.72
CA THR A 121 -10.55 -7.23 10.56
C THR A 121 -9.68 -7.75 9.42
N PHE A 122 -9.42 -6.87 8.47
CA PHE A 122 -8.45 -7.06 7.41
C PHE A 122 -7.14 -6.41 7.84
N LEU A 123 -6.07 -7.19 7.95
CA LEU A 123 -4.74 -6.76 8.35
C LEU A 123 -3.78 -6.98 7.18
N SER A 124 -3.25 -5.89 6.62
CA SER A 124 -2.08 -5.91 5.75
C SER A 124 -0.90 -5.42 6.57
N PRO A 125 0.03 -6.30 7.00
CA PRO A 125 1.16 -5.89 7.82
C PRO A 125 1.99 -4.79 7.14
N VAL A 126 2.49 -3.87 7.95
CA VAL A 126 3.52 -2.90 7.57
C VAL A 126 4.63 -3.08 8.60
N GLU A 127 5.77 -3.60 8.16
CA GLU A 127 6.80 -4.21 9.01
C GLU A 127 8.15 -3.53 8.74
N PRO A 128 8.25 -2.19 8.85
CA PRO A 128 9.30 -1.42 8.18
C PRO A 128 10.71 -1.72 8.70
N SER A 129 10.83 -2.27 9.91
CA SER A 129 12.09 -2.70 10.53
C SER A 129 12.60 -4.07 10.06
N ASP A 130 11.80 -4.88 9.36
CA ASP A 130 12.16 -6.23 8.92
C ASP A 130 11.83 -6.44 7.43
N TRP A 131 12.88 -6.57 6.61
CA TRP A 131 12.73 -6.70 5.15
C TRP A 131 12.21 -8.06 4.69
N VAL A 132 12.27 -9.11 5.53
CA VAL A 132 11.63 -10.40 5.25
C VAL A 132 10.14 -10.29 5.50
N LEU A 133 9.72 -9.73 6.64
CA LEU A 133 8.31 -9.54 6.95
C LEU A 133 7.65 -8.51 6.01
N GLN A 134 8.31 -7.39 5.71
CA GLN A 134 7.78 -6.36 4.80
C GLN A 134 7.65 -6.86 3.35
N SER A 135 8.42 -7.86 2.92
CA SER A 135 8.34 -8.41 1.55
C SER A 135 7.43 -9.63 1.40
N PHE A 136 6.76 -10.12 2.46
CA PHE A 136 5.79 -11.20 2.35
C PHE A 136 4.55 -10.75 1.54
N PRO A 137 4.20 -11.40 0.41
CA PRO A 137 3.03 -11.05 -0.41
C PRO A 137 1.73 -11.65 0.17
N PHE A 138 1.53 -11.53 1.49
CA PHE A 138 0.44 -12.12 2.26
C PHE A 138 -0.25 -11.07 3.15
N SER A 139 -1.54 -11.25 3.39
CA SER A 139 -2.41 -10.41 4.22
C SER A 139 -3.40 -11.31 4.98
N TYR A 140 -3.82 -10.90 6.19
CA TYR A 140 -4.81 -11.65 6.98
C TYR A 140 -6.20 -11.04 6.83
N VAL A 141 -7.24 -11.89 6.89
CA VAL A 141 -8.56 -11.51 7.39
C VAL A 141 -8.85 -12.33 8.64
N TYR A 142 -9.38 -11.71 9.69
CA TYR A 142 -9.75 -12.42 10.91
C TYR A 142 -11.07 -11.94 11.51
N VAL A 143 -11.76 -12.83 12.21
CA VAL A 143 -13.05 -12.58 12.86
C VAL A 143 -12.92 -12.76 14.36
N ASP A 144 -13.18 -11.68 15.09
CA ASP A 144 -13.52 -11.68 16.52
C ASP A 144 -15.04 -11.49 16.66
N GLY A 145 -15.68 -11.98 17.74
CA GLY A 145 -17.11 -11.75 17.93
C GLY A 145 -17.71 -12.25 19.25
N GLN A 146 -18.91 -11.78 19.56
CA GLN A 146 -19.65 -12.11 20.79
C GLN A 146 -21.18 -12.13 20.57
N ALA A 147 -21.89 -12.94 21.36
CA ALA A 147 -23.35 -12.97 21.39
C ALA A 147 -23.92 -11.70 22.05
N THR A 148 -24.97 -11.12 21.46
CA THR A 148 -25.62 -9.89 21.97
C THR A 148 -26.71 -10.15 23.01
N ASP A 149 -27.17 -11.40 23.16
CA ASP A 149 -28.10 -11.85 24.20
C ASP A 149 -27.40 -12.59 25.37
N GLY A 150 -26.06 -12.72 25.29
CA GLY A 150 -25.23 -13.42 26.26
C GLY A 150 -25.38 -14.95 26.28
N GLN A 151 -26.04 -15.56 25.30
CA GLN A 151 -26.17 -17.01 25.20
C GLN A 151 -25.02 -17.64 24.41
N ALA A 152 -24.90 -18.96 24.50
CA ALA A 152 -24.07 -19.74 23.58
C ALA A 152 -24.91 -20.17 22.37
N HIS A 153 -24.35 -20.01 21.18
CA HIS A 153 -24.97 -20.39 19.91
C HIS A 153 -24.11 -21.43 19.19
N SER A 154 -24.71 -22.17 18.27
CA SER A 154 -23.98 -23.03 17.35
C SER A 154 -23.33 -22.19 16.26
N ILE A 155 -22.00 -22.03 16.32
CA ILE A 155 -21.22 -21.18 15.41
C ILE A 155 -20.41 -22.02 14.41
N GLN A 156 -20.59 -21.73 13.12
CA GLN A 156 -19.71 -22.16 12.05
C GLN A 156 -19.21 -20.93 11.27
N LEU A 157 -18.00 -21.01 10.73
CA LEU A 157 -17.38 -19.94 9.93
C LEU A 157 -16.92 -20.49 8.58
N TYR A 158 -16.85 -19.64 7.57
CA TYR A 158 -16.39 -20.00 6.23
C TYR A 158 -15.78 -18.78 5.54
N SER A 159 -14.70 -18.98 4.79
CA SER A 159 -14.21 -18.02 3.80
C SER A 159 -13.83 -18.77 2.52
N ASP A 160 -14.03 -18.14 1.36
CA ASP A 160 -13.46 -18.58 0.08
C ASP A 160 -12.91 -17.41 -0.74
N ILE A 161 -11.94 -17.68 -1.61
CA ILE A 161 -11.62 -16.82 -2.75
C ILE A 161 -11.93 -17.56 -4.06
N SER A 162 -12.20 -16.82 -5.13
CA SER A 162 -12.39 -17.36 -6.49
C SER A 162 -11.07 -17.43 -7.28
N ALA A 163 -11.11 -18.07 -8.45
CA ALA A 163 -10.01 -18.07 -9.40
C ALA A 163 -9.81 -16.73 -10.15
N GLU A 164 -10.65 -15.71 -9.90
CA GLU A 164 -10.50 -14.39 -10.53
C GLU A 164 -9.21 -13.70 -10.09
N TRP A 165 -8.75 -13.96 -8.86
CA TRP A 165 -7.55 -13.39 -8.23
C TRP A 165 -6.23 -13.47 -9.02
N VAL A 166 -6.15 -14.25 -10.11
CA VAL A 166 -4.96 -14.40 -10.94
C VAL A 166 -5.12 -13.92 -12.40
N THR A 167 -6.28 -13.39 -12.81
CA THR A 167 -6.50 -12.90 -14.18
C THR A 167 -7.86 -12.20 -14.33
N ASN A 168 -7.88 -11.07 -15.04
CA ASN A 168 -9.14 -10.37 -15.37
C ASN A 168 -9.97 -11.06 -16.48
N SER A 169 -9.51 -12.20 -17.02
CA SER A 169 -10.19 -12.94 -18.08
C SER A 169 -10.91 -14.18 -17.53
N LEU A 170 -12.24 -14.10 -17.48
CA LEU A 170 -13.12 -15.19 -16.98
C LEU A 170 -12.99 -16.51 -17.76
N THR A 171 -12.42 -16.48 -18.97
CA THR A 171 -12.18 -17.66 -19.81
C THR A 171 -10.73 -18.19 -19.73
N THR A 172 -9.86 -17.56 -18.94
CA THR A 172 -8.46 -18.01 -18.78
C THR A 172 -8.43 -19.42 -18.17
N PRO A 173 -7.71 -20.38 -18.78
CA PRO A 173 -7.46 -21.68 -18.17
C PRO A 173 -6.59 -21.55 -16.93
N VAL A 174 -7.03 -22.14 -15.82
CA VAL A 174 -6.35 -22.11 -14.51
C VAL A 174 -6.18 -23.52 -13.97
N GLN A 175 -5.18 -23.70 -13.12
CA GLN A 175 -4.87 -24.93 -12.41
C GLN A 175 -4.73 -24.67 -10.91
N TRP A 176 -5.09 -25.66 -10.09
CA TRP A 176 -5.17 -25.51 -8.64
C TRP A 176 -4.81 -26.78 -7.87
N SER A 177 -4.42 -26.62 -6.61
CA SER A 177 -4.14 -27.73 -5.69
C SER A 177 -4.43 -27.36 -4.24
N THR A 178 -4.44 -28.36 -3.36
CA THR A 178 -4.50 -28.20 -1.90
C THR A 178 -3.28 -28.86 -1.29
N THR A 179 -2.62 -28.18 -0.36
CA THR A 179 -1.45 -28.68 0.37
C THR A 179 -1.71 -28.58 1.87
N ALA A 180 -1.36 -29.63 2.61
CA ALA A 180 -1.20 -29.55 4.05
C ALA A 180 0.29 -29.30 4.34
N GLY A 181 0.60 -28.12 4.88
CA GLY A 181 1.91 -27.80 5.44
C GLY A 181 2.08 -28.42 6.83
N ASN A 182 3.08 -27.95 7.57
CA ASN A 182 3.33 -28.37 8.95
C ASN A 182 2.31 -27.72 9.90
N ASN A 183 2.06 -26.42 9.72
CA ASN A 183 1.23 -25.58 10.58
C ASN A 183 0.01 -25.01 9.84
N SER A 184 -0.07 -25.19 8.52
CA SER A 184 -1.12 -24.64 7.65
C SER A 184 -1.81 -25.71 6.81
N VAL A 185 -3.03 -25.42 6.36
CA VAL A 185 -3.63 -26.01 5.16
C VAL A 185 -3.89 -24.87 4.20
N TYR A 186 -3.47 -25.01 2.95
CA TYR A 186 -3.63 -23.97 1.94
C TYR A 186 -4.11 -24.52 0.60
N HIS A 187 -4.90 -23.71 -0.08
CA HIS A 187 -5.25 -23.85 -1.48
C HIS A 187 -4.37 -22.91 -2.31
N GLN A 188 -4.05 -23.31 -3.54
CA GLN A 188 -3.37 -22.44 -4.50
C GLN A 188 -4.06 -22.51 -5.87
N VAL A 189 -4.06 -21.38 -6.59
CA VAL A 189 -4.55 -21.27 -7.97
C VAL A 189 -3.64 -20.35 -8.79
N GLN A 190 -3.49 -20.66 -10.07
CA GLN A 190 -2.68 -19.88 -11.01
C GLN A 190 -3.19 -20.04 -12.45
N SER A 191 -2.80 -19.13 -13.34
CA SER A 191 -2.94 -19.34 -14.78
C SER A 191 -2.16 -20.59 -15.22
N SER A 192 -2.76 -21.36 -16.13
CA SER A 192 -2.09 -22.46 -16.84
C SER A 192 -1.25 -21.96 -18.02
N SER A 193 -1.45 -20.70 -18.43
CA SER A 193 -0.73 -20.00 -19.50
C SER A 193 -0.41 -18.57 -19.07
N PRO A 194 0.48 -18.36 -18.08
CA PRO A 194 0.71 -17.05 -17.46
C PRO A 194 1.28 -16.01 -18.43
N THR A 195 0.80 -14.77 -18.33
CA THR A 195 1.42 -13.57 -18.90
C THR A 195 1.81 -12.61 -17.77
N SER A 196 2.89 -11.82 -17.93
CA SER A 196 3.48 -11.19 -16.74
C SER A 196 2.62 -10.10 -16.12
N VAL A 197 2.07 -9.18 -16.94
CA VAL A 197 1.02 -8.23 -16.53
C VAL A 197 0.06 -8.02 -17.70
N PHE A 198 -1.24 -8.09 -17.42
CA PHE A 198 -2.33 -7.77 -18.33
C PHE A 198 -3.36 -6.92 -17.59
N GLN A 199 -3.66 -5.71 -18.09
CA GLN A 199 -4.60 -4.76 -17.46
C GLN A 199 -4.32 -4.53 -15.96
N ASP A 200 -3.06 -4.28 -15.63
CA ASP A 200 -2.52 -4.10 -14.26
C ASP A 200 -2.56 -5.34 -13.34
N VAL A 201 -3.27 -6.41 -13.71
CA VAL A 201 -3.28 -7.71 -13.03
C VAL A 201 -2.05 -8.53 -13.47
N ALA A 202 -1.42 -9.24 -12.55
CA ALA A 202 -0.28 -10.12 -12.84
C ALA A 202 -0.71 -11.57 -13.02
N GLU A 203 -0.79 -12.06 -14.26
CA GLU A 203 -1.22 -13.44 -14.54
C GLU A 203 -0.12 -14.49 -14.37
N ASP A 204 1.11 -14.05 -14.10
CA ASP A 204 2.25 -14.87 -13.63
C ASP A 204 2.27 -15.07 -12.11
N SER A 205 1.24 -14.59 -11.41
CA SER A 205 1.06 -14.82 -9.98
C SER A 205 0.41 -16.18 -9.66
N VAL A 206 0.67 -16.64 -8.44
CA VAL A 206 -0.06 -17.73 -7.80
C VAL A 206 -0.81 -17.15 -6.61
N ALA A 207 -2.13 -17.23 -6.62
CA ALA A 207 -2.96 -16.84 -5.49
C ALA A 207 -3.05 -18.01 -4.49
N TYR A 208 -2.98 -17.67 -3.20
CA TYR A 208 -3.07 -18.60 -2.09
C TYR A 208 -4.18 -18.16 -1.14
N HIS A 209 -4.96 -19.14 -0.66
CA HIS A 209 -5.82 -18.99 0.51
C HIS A 209 -5.41 -20.05 1.52
N ALA A 210 -5.19 -19.66 2.78
CA ALA A 210 -4.61 -20.54 3.79
C ALA A 210 -5.23 -20.31 5.18
N ILE A 211 -5.15 -21.34 6.03
CA ILE A 211 -5.57 -21.32 7.42
C ILE A 211 -4.67 -22.23 8.27
N ALA A 212 -4.60 -22.00 9.59
CA ALA A 212 -3.83 -22.86 10.48
C ALA A 212 -4.42 -24.28 10.55
N SER A 213 -3.57 -25.30 10.45
CA SER A 213 -3.97 -26.72 10.36
C SER A 213 -4.53 -27.30 11.66
N ASN A 214 -4.38 -26.57 12.78
CA ASN A 214 -4.83 -26.94 14.11
C ASN A 214 -6.21 -26.39 14.51
N GLN A 215 -6.93 -25.73 13.60
CA GLN A 215 -8.21 -25.11 13.91
C GLN A 215 -9.32 -26.15 14.19
N PRO A 216 -10.16 -25.95 15.23
CA PRO A 216 -11.29 -26.83 15.52
C PRO A 216 -12.28 -26.94 14.36
N GLY A 217 -12.71 -28.18 14.05
CA GLY A 217 -13.72 -28.43 13.02
C GLY A 217 -13.30 -28.02 11.60
N LEU A 218 -12.00 -27.90 11.30
CA LEU A 218 -11.51 -27.46 10.01
C LEU A 218 -11.87 -28.41 8.85
N VAL A 219 -12.50 -27.83 7.83
CA VAL A 219 -12.76 -28.41 6.51
C VAL A 219 -12.15 -27.48 5.46
N SER A 220 -11.30 -28.03 4.59
CA SER A 220 -10.68 -27.31 3.47
C SER A 220 -11.04 -28.01 2.16
N VAL A 221 -11.60 -27.28 1.19
CA VAL A 221 -12.13 -27.87 -0.05
C VAL A 221 -12.07 -26.90 -1.22
N ILE A 222 -11.79 -27.44 -2.41
CA ILE A 222 -11.92 -26.73 -3.68
C ILE A 222 -13.16 -27.27 -4.38
N GLY A 223 -14.05 -26.41 -4.84
CA GLY A 223 -15.33 -26.78 -5.46
C GLY A 223 -15.97 -25.56 -6.14
N ASN A 224 -17.13 -25.71 -6.76
CA ASN A 224 -17.81 -24.53 -7.33
C ASN A 224 -18.51 -23.67 -6.27
N ASP A 225 -18.55 -22.36 -6.52
CA ASP A 225 -19.25 -21.35 -5.71
C ASP A 225 -20.72 -21.73 -5.45
N GLN A 226 -21.49 -22.02 -6.52
CA GLN A 226 -22.89 -22.44 -6.48
C GLN A 226 -23.04 -23.91 -6.02
N THR A 227 -22.09 -24.44 -5.28
CA THR A 227 -22.13 -25.78 -4.69
C THR A 227 -21.60 -25.78 -3.27
N LEU A 228 -20.45 -25.17 -3.01
CA LEU A 228 -19.89 -25.04 -1.67
C LEU A 228 -20.67 -24.03 -0.80
N ARG A 229 -21.03 -22.86 -1.35
CA ARG A 229 -21.79 -21.84 -0.61
C ARG A 229 -23.22 -22.33 -0.23
N PRO A 230 -23.99 -22.98 -1.13
CA PRO A 230 -25.23 -23.66 -0.76
C PRO A 230 -25.05 -24.79 0.28
N GLN A 231 -24.00 -25.61 0.17
CA GLN A 231 -23.71 -26.66 1.17
C GLN A 231 -23.47 -26.04 2.54
N PHE A 232 -22.57 -25.06 2.67
CA PHE A 232 -22.31 -24.37 3.94
C PHE A 232 -23.60 -23.76 4.52
N SER A 233 -24.44 -23.12 3.69
CA SER A 233 -25.69 -22.50 4.12
C SER A 233 -26.81 -23.48 4.51
N THR A 234 -26.70 -24.79 4.24
CA THR A 234 -27.77 -25.79 4.49
C THR A 234 -27.38 -26.92 5.44
N LEU A 235 -26.09 -27.12 5.73
CA LEU A 235 -25.61 -28.18 6.62
C LEU A 235 -25.89 -27.89 8.12
N THR A 236 -25.93 -28.95 8.93
CA THR A 236 -26.04 -28.90 10.40
C THR A 236 -24.66 -28.84 11.09
N PRO A 237 -24.57 -28.75 12.43
CA PRO A 237 -23.32 -28.99 13.17
C PRO A 237 -22.67 -30.34 12.86
N GLY A 238 -21.33 -30.39 12.88
CA GLY A 238 -20.54 -31.58 12.52
C GLY A 238 -20.43 -31.81 11.01
N PHE A 239 -20.34 -30.74 10.22
CA PHE A 239 -20.45 -30.79 8.76
C PHE A 239 -19.18 -31.24 8.02
N THR A 240 -19.37 -31.64 6.76
CA THR A 240 -18.30 -31.82 5.77
C THR A 240 -18.77 -31.19 4.46
N LEU A 241 -17.89 -30.43 3.80
CA LEU A 241 -18.14 -29.89 2.47
C LEU A 241 -17.58 -30.83 1.41
N THR A 242 -18.27 -30.96 0.28
CA THR A 242 -17.93 -31.89 -0.81
C THR A 242 -17.80 -31.16 -2.13
N SER A 243 -16.73 -31.46 -2.86
CA SER A 243 -16.47 -30.89 -4.18
C SER A 243 -17.34 -31.51 -5.26
N ASP A 244 -17.77 -30.69 -6.22
CA ASP A 244 -18.32 -31.12 -7.50
C ASP A 244 -17.34 -30.99 -8.68
N LEU A 245 -16.08 -30.59 -8.43
CA LEU A 245 -15.05 -30.47 -9.45
C LEU A 245 -14.38 -31.83 -9.71
N PRO A 246 -14.42 -32.37 -10.95
CA PRO A 246 -13.80 -33.65 -11.28
C PRO A 246 -12.29 -33.56 -11.56
N THR A 247 -11.73 -32.34 -11.56
CA THR A 247 -10.38 -32.02 -12.04
C THR A 247 -9.67 -31.01 -11.14
N THR A 248 -8.34 -30.97 -11.23
CA THR A 248 -7.46 -29.97 -10.59
C THR A 248 -7.18 -28.76 -11.49
N PHE A 249 -8.03 -28.54 -12.50
CA PHE A 249 -7.91 -27.49 -13.51
C PHE A 249 -9.26 -27.22 -14.17
N GLY A 250 -9.41 -26.03 -14.77
CA GLY A 250 -10.61 -25.57 -15.45
C GLY A 250 -10.41 -24.17 -16.04
N THR A 251 -11.47 -23.37 -16.08
CA THR A 251 -11.41 -21.92 -16.37
C THR A 251 -11.85 -21.11 -15.15
N VAL A 252 -11.50 -19.82 -15.10
CA VAL A 252 -11.91 -18.91 -14.01
C VAL A 252 -13.42 -18.88 -13.81
N ARG A 253 -14.19 -19.00 -14.90
CA ARG A 253 -15.62 -19.27 -14.88
C ARG A 253 -15.96 -20.36 -15.87
N ASP A 254 -16.74 -21.35 -15.48
CA ASP A 254 -17.23 -22.38 -16.39
C ASP A 254 -18.25 -21.79 -17.37
N ALA A 255 -18.03 -21.97 -18.67
CA ALA A 255 -18.84 -21.36 -19.71
C ALA A 255 -20.24 -22.00 -19.87
N SER A 256 -20.45 -23.20 -19.34
CA SER A 256 -21.70 -23.98 -19.53
C SER A 256 -22.70 -23.83 -18.39
N THR A 257 -22.20 -23.70 -17.17
CA THR A 257 -22.95 -23.57 -15.91
C THR A 257 -22.90 -22.15 -15.34
N GLY A 258 -21.88 -21.36 -15.72
CA GLY A 258 -21.65 -20.03 -15.20
C GLY A 258 -21.09 -19.97 -13.78
N LYS A 259 -20.67 -21.12 -13.23
CA LYS A 259 -20.04 -21.28 -11.91
C LYS A 259 -18.58 -20.83 -11.90
N PHE A 260 -18.05 -20.56 -10.71
CA PHE A 260 -16.65 -20.24 -10.46
C PHE A 260 -16.03 -21.30 -9.52
N PRO A 261 -14.82 -21.82 -9.79
CA PRO A 261 -14.09 -22.59 -8.80
C PRO A 261 -13.63 -21.67 -7.67
N VAL A 262 -13.90 -22.07 -6.43
CA VAL A 262 -13.56 -21.35 -5.20
C VAL A 262 -12.77 -22.23 -4.23
N PHE A 263 -11.95 -21.58 -3.42
CA PHE A 263 -10.91 -22.17 -2.58
C PHE A 263 -11.27 -21.96 -1.11
N ALA A 264 -12.03 -22.89 -0.52
CA ALA A 264 -12.81 -22.65 0.69
C ALA A 264 -12.23 -23.30 1.96
N HIS A 265 -12.14 -22.51 3.02
CA HIS A 265 -11.77 -22.94 4.38
C HIS A 265 -12.92 -22.64 5.34
N ALA A 266 -13.45 -23.67 6.00
CA ALA A 266 -14.58 -23.57 6.90
C ALA A 266 -14.32 -24.27 8.25
N LEU A 267 -14.88 -23.74 9.34
CA LEU A 267 -14.73 -24.26 10.70
C LEU A 267 -16.07 -24.55 11.35
N ASP A 268 -16.13 -25.58 12.20
CA ASP A 268 -17.17 -25.75 13.21
C ASP A 268 -16.61 -25.45 14.60
N LEU A 269 -17.06 -24.34 15.20
CA LEU A 269 -16.65 -23.92 16.54
C LEU A 269 -17.55 -24.51 17.64
N GLY A 270 -18.59 -25.25 17.27
CA GLY A 270 -19.57 -25.82 18.19
C GLY A 270 -20.40 -24.75 18.90
N GLN A 271 -20.68 -24.97 20.18
CA GLN A 271 -21.50 -24.10 21.02
C GLN A 271 -20.64 -23.08 21.77
N THR A 272 -20.75 -21.80 21.43
CA THR A 272 -20.00 -20.70 22.07
C THR A 272 -20.77 -19.38 22.10
N ALA A 273 -20.49 -18.55 23.11
CA ALA A 273 -20.95 -17.16 23.19
C ALA A 273 -19.92 -16.17 22.62
N THR A 274 -18.70 -16.63 22.30
CA THR A 274 -17.56 -15.78 21.89
C THR A 274 -16.70 -16.48 20.83
N ILE A 275 -16.24 -15.71 19.84
CA ILE A 275 -15.28 -16.13 18.81
C ILE A 275 -13.95 -15.44 19.11
N SER A 276 -12.88 -16.23 19.32
CA SER A 276 -11.52 -15.71 19.52
C SER A 276 -10.74 -15.76 18.20
N SER A 277 -10.48 -14.59 17.61
CA SER A 277 -9.59 -14.31 16.47
C SER A 277 -9.34 -15.50 15.52
N VAL A 278 -10.37 -15.95 14.80
CA VAL A 278 -10.20 -16.93 13.71
C VAL A 278 -9.64 -16.20 12.50
N ALA A 279 -8.46 -16.61 12.01
CA ALA A 279 -7.76 -15.95 10.91
C ALA A 279 -7.58 -16.87 9.69
N TRP A 280 -7.80 -16.27 8.52
CA TRP A 280 -7.41 -16.78 7.20
C TRP A 280 -6.33 -15.87 6.61
N VAL A 281 -5.50 -16.42 5.74
CA VAL A 281 -4.47 -15.71 4.99
C VAL A 281 -4.82 -15.74 3.51
N VAL A 282 -4.76 -14.58 2.85
CA VAL A 282 -4.74 -14.47 1.38
C VAL A 282 -3.37 -13.97 0.96
N GLY A 283 -2.83 -14.50 -0.13
CA GLY A 283 -1.58 -14.04 -0.72
C GLY A 283 -1.55 -14.15 -2.23
N LEU A 284 -0.69 -13.36 -2.87
CA LEU A 284 -0.55 -13.31 -4.32
C LEU A 284 0.95 -13.25 -4.68
N VAL A 285 1.54 -14.42 -4.84
CA VAL A 285 3.00 -14.60 -4.93
C VAL A 285 3.43 -14.53 -6.39
N ARG A 286 4.52 -13.80 -6.67
CA ARG A 286 5.19 -13.76 -7.98
C ARG A 286 6.67 -14.08 -7.78
N ASP A 287 7.28 -14.80 -8.72
CA ASP A 287 8.70 -15.13 -8.66
C ASP A 287 9.26 -15.43 -10.07
N PRO A 288 10.16 -14.59 -10.63
CA PRO A 288 10.64 -13.32 -10.08
C PRO A 288 9.54 -12.25 -9.97
N VAL A 289 9.73 -11.26 -9.09
CA VAL A 289 8.80 -10.11 -8.97
C VAL A 289 9.11 -9.01 -10.00
N VAL A 290 10.40 -8.84 -10.33
CA VAL A 290 10.96 -7.79 -11.21
C VAL A 290 12.09 -8.37 -12.05
N THR A 291 12.28 -7.87 -13.27
CA THR A 291 13.50 -8.10 -14.07
C THR A 291 14.21 -6.79 -14.34
N ALA A 292 15.36 -6.57 -13.69
CA ALA A 292 16.13 -5.32 -13.75
C ALA A 292 17.36 -5.50 -14.64
N SER A 293 17.48 -4.68 -15.70
CA SER A 293 18.54 -4.77 -16.72
C SER A 293 18.82 -6.20 -17.24
N GLY A 294 17.77 -7.04 -17.34
CA GLY A 294 17.85 -8.44 -17.77
C GLY A 294 18.13 -9.46 -16.67
N VAL A 295 18.37 -9.03 -15.43
CA VAL A 295 18.54 -9.92 -14.26
C VAL A 295 17.18 -10.12 -13.58
N PRO A 296 16.66 -11.37 -13.47
CA PRO A 296 15.46 -11.65 -12.68
C PRO A 296 15.75 -11.50 -11.19
N ARG A 297 14.84 -10.86 -10.45
CA ARG A 297 14.98 -10.57 -9.02
C ARG A 297 13.81 -11.14 -8.23
N ARG A 298 14.12 -11.79 -7.10
CA ARG A 298 13.17 -12.47 -6.23
C ARG A 298 12.84 -11.60 -5.01
N ALA A 299 11.63 -11.67 -4.48
CA ALA A 299 11.24 -10.97 -3.26
C ALA A 299 12.13 -11.37 -2.07
N TYR A 300 12.41 -10.43 -1.16
CA TYR A 300 13.43 -10.60 -0.11
C TYR A 300 13.13 -11.77 0.86
N PHE A 301 11.86 -12.11 1.11
CA PHE A 301 11.46 -13.21 2.00
C PHE A 301 12.05 -14.57 1.58
N TRP A 302 12.25 -14.81 0.28
CA TRP A 302 12.85 -16.04 -0.23
C TRP A 302 14.27 -16.32 0.32
N SER A 303 14.94 -15.30 0.89
CA SER A 303 16.23 -15.46 1.57
C SER A 303 16.19 -16.26 2.87
N GLN A 304 15.01 -16.41 3.50
CA GLN A 304 14.82 -17.21 4.70
C GLN A 304 13.94 -18.46 4.46
N TYR A 305 13.07 -18.44 3.46
CA TYR A 305 12.10 -19.52 3.20
C TYR A 305 12.45 -20.27 1.89
N PRO A 306 12.98 -21.50 1.95
CA PRO A 306 13.39 -22.24 0.76
C PRO A 306 12.23 -22.63 -0.16
N THR A 307 11.04 -22.86 0.41
CA THR A 307 9.81 -23.17 -0.34
C THR A 307 8.67 -22.24 0.07
N ILE A 308 7.64 -22.15 -0.79
CA ILE A 308 6.44 -21.38 -0.46
C ILE A 308 5.63 -22.01 0.69
N SER A 309 5.77 -23.32 0.94
CA SER A 309 5.13 -23.96 2.09
C SER A 309 5.77 -23.51 3.41
N ASP A 310 7.09 -23.32 3.44
CA ASP A 310 7.79 -22.79 4.63
C ASP A 310 7.36 -21.35 4.92
N ALA A 311 7.24 -20.54 3.86
CA ALA A 311 6.77 -19.17 3.90
C ALA A 311 5.31 -19.06 4.41
N ILE A 312 4.40 -19.90 3.91
CA ILE A 312 2.99 -19.93 4.33
C ILE A 312 2.86 -20.47 5.76
N ASP A 313 3.56 -21.55 6.12
CA ASP A 313 3.56 -22.08 7.49
C ASP A 313 4.06 -21.02 8.49
N ALA A 314 5.10 -20.26 8.15
CA ALA A 314 5.63 -19.17 8.98
C ALA A 314 4.62 -18.02 9.12
N PHE A 315 4.08 -17.48 8.02
CA PHE A 315 3.12 -16.38 8.05
C PHE A 315 1.83 -16.77 8.79
N VAL A 316 1.29 -17.98 8.55
CA VAL A 316 0.12 -18.50 9.29
C VAL A 316 0.40 -18.65 10.79
N SER A 317 1.64 -18.98 11.18
CA SER A 317 2.03 -19.10 12.59
C SER A 317 2.27 -17.75 13.29
N ASP A 318 2.70 -16.72 12.56
CA ASP A 318 3.06 -15.38 13.06
C ASP A 318 1.84 -14.48 13.37
N PHE A 319 0.61 -14.88 12.97
CA PHE A 319 -0.60 -14.05 13.08
C PHE A 319 -0.78 -13.30 14.41
N ALA A 320 -0.53 -13.95 15.55
CA ALA A 320 -0.69 -13.32 16.86
C ALA A 320 0.33 -12.19 17.11
N ASP A 321 1.58 -12.40 16.71
CA ASP A 321 2.64 -11.41 16.84
C ASP A 321 2.53 -10.33 15.76
N ALA A 322 2.14 -10.66 14.53
CA ALA A 322 1.79 -9.70 13.48
C ALA A 322 0.66 -8.76 13.92
N ARG A 323 -0.41 -9.29 14.53
CA ARG A 323 -1.52 -8.49 15.10
C ARG A 323 -1.03 -7.57 16.22
N ALA A 324 -0.08 -8.01 17.05
CA ALA A 324 0.52 -7.18 18.10
C ALA A 324 1.42 -6.07 17.55
N ARG A 325 2.30 -6.37 16.57
CA ARG A 325 3.17 -5.38 15.89
C ARG A 325 2.34 -4.34 15.15
N ALA A 326 1.29 -4.77 14.44
CA ALA A 326 0.33 -3.90 13.75
C ALA A 326 -0.36 -2.92 14.70
N ILE A 327 -0.89 -3.39 15.84
CA ILE A 327 -1.51 -2.53 16.86
C ILE A 327 -0.49 -1.50 17.39
N ALA A 328 0.72 -1.94 17.73
CA ALA A 328 1.76 -1.04 18.26
C ALA A 328 2.18 0.05 17.24
N LEU A 329 2.25 -0.28 15.95
CA LEU A 329 2.55 0.67 14.87
C LEU A 329 1.38 1.64 14.62
N ASP A 330 0.15 1.14 14.56
CA ASP A 330 -1.05 1.97 14.42
C ASP A 330 -1.15 2.99 15.55
N GLU A 331 -0.98 2.55 16.80
CA GLU A 331 -0.98 3.44 17.96
C GLU A 331 0.16 4.47 17.91
N LYS A 332 1.36 4.10 17.43
CA LYS A 332 2.47 5.05 17.28
C LYS A 332 2.09 6.15 16.28
N ILE A 333 1.63 5.77 15.10
CA ILE A 333 1.25 6.71 14.03
C ILE A 333 0.09 7.61 14.50
N LEU A 334 -0.92 7.06 15.16
CA LEU A 334 -2.08 7.82 15.66
C LEU A 334 -1.74 8.73 16.85
N ARG A 335 -0.81 8.34 17.73
CA ARG A 335 -0.26 9.25 18.74
C ARG A 335 0.50 10.41 18.08
N ASP A 336 1.42 10.09 17.17
CA ASP A 336 2.26 11.10 16.50
C ASP A 336 1.45 12.04 15.60
N ALA A 337 0.31 11.60 15.03
CA ALA A 337 -0.56 12.39 14.15
C ALA A 337 -1.73 13.06 14.87
N SER A 338 -2.64 12.30 15.49
CA SER A 338 -3.86 12.85 16.07
C SER A 338 -3.59 13.69 17.31
N SER A 339 -2.67 13.25 18.18
CA SER A 339 -2.41 13.92 19.46
C SER A 339 -1.47 15.13 19.34
N ALA A 340 -0.73 15.26 18.23
CA ALA A 340 0.21 16.36 18.00
C ALA A 340 -0.21 17.33 16.89
N VAL A 341 -1.14 16.95 16.00
CA VAL A 341 -1.62 17.79 14.89
C VAL A 341 -3.14 17.92 14.91
N SER A 342 -3.89 16.88 14.52
CA SER A 342 -5.36 16.82 14.59
C SER A 342 -5.89 15.43 14.23
N ASP A 343 -7.09 15.07 14.71
CA ASP A 343 -7.75 13.81 14.36
C ASP A 343 -7.91 13.63 12.83
N ALA A 344 -8.26 14.71 12.12
CA ALA A 344 -8.35 14.74 10.65
C ALA A 344 -7.01 14.44 9.96
N TYR A 345 -5.88 14.74 10.59
CA TYR A 345 -4.55 14.33 10.11
C TYR A 345 -4.29 12.84 10.39
N GLY A 346 -4.73 12.33 11.54
CA GLY A 346 -4.70 10.91 11.91
C GLY A 346 -5.47 10.01 10.94
N ASP A 347 -6.65 10.44 10.50
CA ASP A 347 -7.45 9.76 9.47
C ASP A 347 -6.68 9.65 8.13
N LEU A 348 -6.03 10.74 7.70
CA LEU A 348 -5.28 10.79 6.44
C LEU A 348 -4.06 9.86 6.43
N VAL A 349 -3.24 9.88 7.50
CA VAL A 349 -2.10 8.94 7.60
C VAL A 349 -2.56 7.48 7.72
N SER A 350 -3.73 7.24 8.32
CA SER A 350 -4.33 5.90 8.44
C SER A 350 -4.77 5.33 7.09
N LEU A 351 -5.33 6.16 6.20
CA LEU A 351 -5.68 5.75 4.84
C LEU A 351 -4.45 5.57 3.94
N ALA A 352 -3.41 6.38 4.14
CA ALA A 352 -2.24 6.42 3.26
C ALA A 352 -1.15 5.37 3.57
N ALA A 353 -0.97 4.95 4.82
CA ALA A 353 0.19 4.16 5.25
C ALA A 353 0.42 2.88 4.41
N ARG A 354 -0.64 2.11 4.16
CA ARG A 354 -0.59 0.91 3.31
C ARG A 354 -0.27 1.23 1.84
N GLN A 355 -0.83 2.30 1.28
CA GLN A 355 -0.58 2.73 -0.11
C GLN A 355 0.89 3.12 -0.32
N ALA A 356 1.46 3.86 0.64
CA ALA A 356 2.84 4.34 0.57
C ALA A 356 3.89 3.22 0.49
N VAL A 357 3.64 2.07 1.14
CA VAL A 357 4.58 0.93 1.14
C VAL A 357 4.20 -0.17 0.14
N ALA A 358 2.91 -0.38 -0.15
CA ALA A 358 2.47 -1.40 -1.12
C ALA A 358 2.84 -1.04 -2.57
N GLY A 359 3.34 0.17 -2.82
CA GLY A 359 4.00 0.49 -4.09
C GLY A 359 5.31 -0.26 -4.34
N VAL A 360 5.92 -0.90 -3.31
CA VAL A 360 7.34 -1.28 -3.30
C VAL A 360 7.56 -2.78 -3.12
N GLU A 361 8.27 -3.40 -4.08
CA GLU A 361 8.86 -4.74 -3.95
C GLU A 361 10.31 -4.63 -3.46
N ILE A 362 10.67 -5.28 -2.34
CA ILE A 362 12.08 -5.38 -1.87
C ILE A 362 12.67 -6.69 -2.38
N THR A 363 13.83 -6.64 -3.06
CA THR A 363 14.29 -7.75 -3.92
C THR A 363 15.79 -8.07 -3.81
N LEU A 364 16.11 -9.34 -4.03
CA LEU A 364 17.48 -9.87 -4.14
C LEU A 364 17.73 -10.42 -5.56
N SER A 365 18.97 -10.30 -6.04
CA SER A 365 19.46 -11.10 -7.16
C SER A 365 20.00 -12.45 -6.65
N THR A 366 20.06 -13.42 -7.55
CA THR A 366 20.75 -14.71 -7.33
C THR A 366 22.03 -14.77 -8.14
N THR A 367 23.07 -15.36 -7.56
CA THR A 367 24.30 -15.73 -8.28
C THR A 367 24.03 -16.79 -9.35
N SER A 368 25.00 -17.04 -10.23
CA SER A 368 24.94 -18.14 -11.21
C SER A 368 24.91 -19.55 -10.57
N ALA A 369 25.11 -19.66 -9.26
CA ALA A 369 24.93 -20.90 -8.49
C ALA A 369 23.54 -21.02 -7.84
N GLY A 370 22.68 -20.00 -7.97
CA GLY A 370 21.35 -19.92 -7.34
C GLY A 370 21.34 -19.24 -5.97
N GLU A 371 22.49 -19.10 -5.31
CA GLU A 371 22.63 -18.46 -3.98
C GLU A 371 22.25 -16.97 -4.01
N PHE A 372 21.58 -16.48 -2.95
CA PHE A 372 21.16 -15.08 -2.83
C PHE A 372 22.33 -14.12 -2.61
N ASN A 373 22.29 -12.98 -3.31
CA ASN A 373 23.29 -11.92 -3.14
C ASN A 373 22.81 -10.83 -2.17
N PHE A 374 23.04 -11.05 -0.87
CA PHE A 374 22.75 -10.07 0.19
C PHE A 374 23.51 -8.73 0.08
N SER A 375 24.49 -8.60 -0.82
CA SER A 375 25.18 -7.32 -1.09
C SER A 375 24.54 -6.49 -2.22
N ASP A 376 23.54 -7.05 -2.90
CA ASP A 376 22.78 -6.42 -3.98
C ASP A 376 21.28 -6.50 -3.65
N VAL A 377 20.87 -5.77 -2.61
CA VAL A 377 19.45 -5.56 -2.30
C VAL A 377 18.97 -4.30 -3.02
N GLN A 378 17.86 -4.42 -3.75
CA GLN A 378 17.25 -3.32 -4.50
C GLN A 378 15.75 -3.35 -4.31
N ALA A 379 15.13 -2.19 -4.25
CA ALA A 379 13.69 -2.05 -4.16
C ALA A 379 13.14 -1.40 -5.45
N PHE A 380 11.95 -1.84 -5.85
CA PHE A 380 11.30 -1.38 -7.07
C PHE A 380 9.91 -0.87 -6.77
N MET A 381 9.61 0.35 -7.24
CA MET A 381 8.32 0.99 -7.07
C MET A 381 7.55 1.02 -8.39
N LYS A 382 6.27 0.65 -8.38
CA LYS A 382 5.38 0.88 -9.52
C LYS A 382 4.62 2.20 -9.36
N ASP A 383 4.42 2.91 -10.46
CA ASP A 383 3.60 4.13 -10.55
C ASP A 383 2.07 3.85 -10.49
N VAL A 384 1.61 3.13 -9.45
CA VAL A 384 0.20 2.75 -9.25
C VAL A 384 -0.69 4.00 -9.27
N GLY A 385 -1.86 3.88 -9.92
CA GLY A 385 -2.79 5.01 -10.13
C GLY A 385 -2.51 5.87 -11.36
N ASN A 386 -1.28 5.85 -11.89
CA ASN A 386 -0.87 6.77 -12.95
C ASN A 386 -0.32 6.07 -14.21
N SER A 387 0.61 5.12 -14.07
CA SER A 387 1.27 4.49 -15.22
C SER A 387 1.91 3.13 -14.93
N GLN A 388 2.57 2.55 -15.93
CA GLN A 388 3.39 1.34 -15.79
C GLN A 388 4.87 1.64 -15.49
N ARG A 389 5.24 2.88 -15.12
CA ARG A 389 6.65 3.25 -14.87
C ARG A 389 7.22 2.60 -13.62
N VAL A 390 8.53 2.35 -13.66
CA VAL A 390 9.30 1.71 -12.57
C VAL A 390 10.26 2.70 -11.93
N ASN A 391 10.19 2.86 -10.61
CA ASN A 391 10.93 3.84 -9.80
C ASN A 391 10.86 5.29 -10.36
N PRO A 392 9.67 5.89 -10.58
CA PRO A 392 9.59 7.30 -10.97
C PRO A 392 10.15 8.19 -9.86
N THR A 393 11.11 9.06 -10.17
CA THR A 393 11.80 9.87 -9.17
C THR A 393 10.86 10.80 -8.40
N GLU A 394 9.81 11.29 -9.07
CA GLU A 394 8.79 12.18 -8.51
C GLU A 394 7.81 11.45 -7.58
N VAL A 395 7.54 10.17 -7.84
CA VAL A 395 6.66 9.35 -6.99
C VAL A 395 7.42 8.88 -5.74
N ILE A 396 8.71 8.54 -5.89
CA ILE A 396 9.59 8.27 -4.74
C ILE A 396 9.77 9.55 -3.89
N TYR A 397 9.86 10.73 -4.52
CA TYR A 397 9.90 12.02 -3.84
C TYR A 397 8.59 12.33 -3.08
N ALA A 398 7.42 12.15 -3.71
CA ALA A 398 6.13 12.30 -3.02
C ALA A 398 5.96 11.28 -1.87
N ALA A 399 6.41 10.04 -2.04
CA ALA A 399 6.39 9.00 -1.01
C ALA A 399 7.43 9.21 0.12
N MET A 400 8.46 10.04 -0.11
CA MET A 400 9.60 10.25 0.80
C MET A 400 9.21 10.45 2.27
N PRO A 401 8.20 11.26 2.65
CA PRO A 401 7.86 11.49 4.05
C PRO A 401 7.45 10.21 4.79
N ALA A 402 6.67 9.34 4.14
CA ALA A 402 6.29 8.05 4.72
C ALA A 402 7.49 7.09 4.77
N LEU A 403 8.31 7.06 3.71
CA LEU A 403 9.51 6.22 3.66
C LEU A 403 10.47 6.55 4.81
N ILE A 404 10.82 7.83 5.02
CA ILE A 404 11.78 8.21 6.09
C ILE A 404 11.19 8.14 7.50
N TYR A 405 9.86 8.31 7.67
CA TYR A 405 9.20 8.13 8.96
C TYR A 405 9.07 6.64 9.35
N LEU A 406 8.82 5.74 8.38
CA LEU A 406 8.66 4.30 8.62
C LEU A 406 10.01 3.57 8.69
N ASN A 407 10.81 3.64 7.62
CA ASN A 407 12.21 3.23 7.59
C ASN A 407 12.94 3.79 6.35
N SER A 408 13.80 4.77 6.58
CA SER A 408 14.62 5.45 5.57
C SER A 408 15.50 4.52 4.73
N SER A 409 15.88 3.32 5.20
CA SER A 409 16.69 2.38 4.41
C SER A 409 15.96 1.88 3.14
N ILE A 410 14.62 1.93 3.10
CA ILE A 410 13.83 1.59 1.91
C ILE A 410 14.08 2.62 0.80
N THR A 411 14.24 3.91 1.15
CA THR A 411 14.64 4.96 0.19
C THR A 411 15.99 4.64 -0.45
N GLY A 412 16.96 4.15 0.33
CA GLY A 412 18.26 3.74 -0.20
C GLY A 412 18.14 2.59 -1.22
N ALA A 413 17.36 1.57 -0.89
CA ALA A 413 17.10 0.45 -1.80
C ALA A 413 16.35 0.86 -3.09
N LEU A 414 15.49 1.88 -3.03
CA LEU A 414 14.79 2.45 -4.20
C LEU A 414 15.70 3.30 -5.10
N LEU A 415 16.71 3.97 -4.52
CA LEU A 415 17.67 4.80 -5.25
C LEU A 415 18.80 3.99 -5.89
N GLU A 416 19.27 2.91 -5.26
CA GLU A 416 20.38 2.08 -5.78
C GLU A 416 20.21 1.64 -7.25
N PRO A 417 19.06 1.09 -7.73
CA PRO A 417 18.93 0.70 -9.13
C PRO A 417 18.88 1.91 -10.09
N LEU A 418 18.29 3.04 -9.67
CA LEU A 418 18.33 4.32 -10.41
C LEU A 418 19.77 4.83 -10.56
N LEU A 419 20.56 4.76 -9.49
CA LEU A 419 21.97 5.20 -9.46
C LEU A 419 22.87 4.23 -10.26
N GLN A 420 22.68 2.91 -10.15
CA GLN A 420 23.37 1.90 -10.96
C GLN A 420 23.16 2.15 -12.47
N PHE A 421 21.91 2.32 -12.90
CA PHE A 421 21.59 2.56 -14.31
C PHE A 421 22.22 3.86 -14.82
N GLN A 422 22.08 4.96 -14.07
CA GLN A 422 22.51 6.29 -14.52
C GLN A 422 24.03 6.52 -14.42
N ALA A 423 24.75 5.69 -13.64
CA ALA A 423 26.21 5.65 -13.64
C ALA A 423 26.79 4.83 -14.82
N SER A 424 25.97 4.08 -15.54
CA SER A 424 26.41 3.25 -16.67
C SER A 424 26.58 4.05 -17.97
N SER A 425 27.33 3.50 -18.93
CA SER A 425 27.47 4.08 -20.27
C SER A 425 26.15 4.13 -21.08
N SER A 426 25.10 3.47 -20.60
CA SER A 426 23.76 3.48 -21.22
C SER A 426 23.02 4.80 -21.00
N TYR A 427 23.45 5.64 -20.06
CA TYR A 427 22.80 6.91 -19.73
C TYR A 427 23.78 8.10 -19.78
N PRO A 428 24.01 8.71 -20.97
CA PRO A 428 25.03 9.74 -21.12
C PRO A 428 24.63 11.12 -20.57
N ASN A 429 23.33 11.38 -20.37
CA ASN A 429 22.74 12.71 -20.19
C ASN A 429 23.24 13.46 -18.93
N SER A 430 23.26 14.79 -18.99
CA SER A 430 23.77 15.67 -17.93
C SER A 430 22.85 15.82 -16.72
N TYR A 431 21.55 15.57 -16.90
CA TYR A 431 20.50 15.58 -15.88
C TYR A 431 20.14 14.14 -15.46
N ALA A 432 19.19 13.96 -14.53
CA ALA A 432 18.74 12.63 -14.09
C ALA A 432 17.58 12.04 -14.92
N ALA A 433 17.58 10.73 -15.09
CA ALA A 433 16.49 9.95 -15.68
C ALA A 433 15.21 10.04 -14.83
N PRO A 434 14.02 10.01 -15.45
CA PRO A 434 12.76 10.06 -14.73
C PRO A 434 12.42 8.75 -14.02
N ASP A 435 12.83 7.60 -14.58
CA ASP A 435 12.43 6.26 -14.16
C ASP A 435 13.39 5.18 -14.72
N LEU A 436 13.10 3.90 -14.44
CA LEU A 436 13.80 2.71 -14.92
C LEU A 436 13.11 2.01 -16.11
N GLY A 437 12.13 2.64 -16.74
CA GLY A 437 11.39 2.11 -17.88
C GLY A 437 9.87 2.17 -17.68
N LEU A 438 9.15 2.12 -18.81
CA LEU A 438 7.71 2.40 -18.92
C LEU A 438 6.82 1.14 -18.83
N SER A 439 7.32 0.01 -18.31
CA SER A 439 6.62 -1.29 -18.40
C SER A 439 6.95 -2.25 -17.25
N TYR A 440 6.53 -1.91 -16.04
CA TYR A 440 6.55 -2.80 -14.88
C TYR A 440 5.98 -4.19 -15.22
N PRO A 441 6.65 -5.31 -14.85
CA PRO A 441 7.77 -5.44 -13.92
C PRO A 441 9.16 -5.41 -14.59
N ALA A 442 9.27 -5.00 -15.86
CA ALA A 442 10.54 -4.86 -16.54
C ALA A 442 11.16 -3.48 -16.23
N ALA A 443 12.38 -3.50 -15.68
CA ALA A 443 13.17 -2.32 -15.35
C ALA A 443 14.48 -2.30 -16.18
N PRO A 444 14.42 -2.08 -17.52
CA PRO A 444 15.61 -2.06 -18.37
C PRO A 444 16.53 -0.86 -18.12
N GLY A 445 16.01 0.22 -17.54
CA GLY A 445 16.59 1.56 -17.54
C GLY A 445 15.99 2.45 -18.64
N ASN A 446 15.62 3.69 -18.33
CA ASN A 446 15.02 4.61 -19.30
C ASN A 446 16.11 5.39 -20.05
N THR A 447 16.29 5.08 -21.35
CA THR A 447 17.27 5.73 -22.24
C THR A 447 16.66 6.84 -23.12
N VAL A 448 15.47 7.33 -22.81
CA VAL A 448 14.82 8.44 -23.54
C VAL A 448 15.43 9.77 -23.12
N ASP A 449 15.60 10.69 -24.07
CA ASP A 449 15.98 12.08 -23.78
C ASP A 449 14.74 12.86 -23.32
N GLU A 450 14.61 13.03 -22.01
CA GLU A 450 13.55 13.81 -21.34
C GLU A 450 14.12 15.08 -20.68
N ALA A 451 14.99 15.81 -21.39
CA ALA A 451 15.65 17.03 -20.88
C ALA A 451 14.68 18.13 -20.39
N ILE A 452 13.41 18.07 -20.79
CA ILE A 452 12.33 18.96 -20.30
C ILE A 452 12.01 18.75 -18.81
N PHE A 453 12.26 17.55 -18.26
CA PHE A 453 12.16 17.24 -16.83
C PHE A 453 13.53 17.23 -16.12
N GLY A 454 14.56 17.84 -16.73
CA GLY A 454 15.94 17.76 -16.26
C GLY A 454 16.13 18.31 -14.84
N ILE A 455 15.57 19.48 -14.52
CA ILE A 455 15.59 20.07 -13.18
C ILE A 455 14.73 19.25 -12.20
N GLU A 456 13.56 18.79 -12.65
CA GLU A 456 12.59 18.03 -11.84
C GLU A 456 13.21 16.74 -11.29
N ASN A 457 13.76 15.91 -12.17
CA ASN A 457 14.39 14.63 -11.84
C ASN A 457 15.71 14.81 -11.07
N SER A 458 16.57 15.74 -11.51
CA SER A 458 17.87 15.99 -10.85
C SER A 458 17.66 16.54 -9.43
N GLY A 459 16.61 17.37 -9.26
CA GLY A 459 16.16 17.85 -7.96
C GLY A 459 15.67 16.71 -7.06
N ASN A 460 14.80 15.82 -7.58
CA ASN A 460 14.35 14.62 -6.86
C ASN A 460 15.54 13.81 -6.36
N MET A 461 16.46 13.42 -7.25
CA MET A 461 17.56 12.52 -6.92
C MET A 461 18.53 13.08 -5.87
N LEU A 462 18.89 14.37 -5.93
CA LEU A 462 19.80 14.98 -4.97
C LEU A 462 19.15 15.18 -3.58
N ILE A 463 17.88 15.61 -3.55
CA ILE A 463 17.12 15.76 -2.31
C ILE A 463 16.90 14.39 -1.65
N LEU A 464 16.51 13.37 -2.42
CA LEU A 464 16.31 12.00 -1.94
C LEU A 464 17.62 11.36 -1.45
N ALA A 465 18.75 11.56 -2.14
CA ALA A 465 20.04 11.02 -1.73
C ALA A 465 20.53 11.60 -0.39
N LEU A 466 20.35 12.92 -0.17
CA LEU A 466 20.68 13.54 1.11
C LEU A 466 19.67 13.16 2.20
N ALA A 467 18.37 13.09 1.88
CA ALA A 467 17.33 12.65 2.81
C ALA A 467 17.60 11.23 3.30
N HIS A 468 17.94 10.31 2.41
CA HIS A 468 18.41 8.97 2.77
C HIS A 468 19.61 9.06 3.72
N ALA A 469 20.73 9.64 3.29
CA ALA A 469 21.98 9.62 4.06
C ALA A 469 21.82 10.25 5.46
N ARG A 470 21.05 11.33 5.59
CA ARG A 470 20.77 11.99 6.88
C ARG A 470 19.81 11.21 7.76
N THR A 471 18.77 10.56 7.23
CA THR A 471 17.75 9.87 8.06
C THR A 471 18.06 8.40 8.33
N SER A 472 18.85 7.72 7.49
CA SER A 472 19.34 6.35 7.76
C SER A 472 20.70 6.33 8.45
N GLY A 473 21.49 7.41 8.30
CA GLY A 473 22.90 7.44 8.70
C GLY A 473 23.83 6.71 7.72
N ASP A 474 23.32 6.18 6.59
CA ASP A 474 24.14 5.47 5.61
C ASP A 474 24.61 6.39 4.46
N GLY A 475 25.91 6.69 4.45
CA GLY A 475 26.58 7.43 3.40
C GLY A 475 27.04 6.59 2.19
N SER A 476 26.71 5.30 2.14
CA SER A 476 27.20 4.38 1.08
C SER A 476 26.89 4.87 -0.33
N LEU A 477 25.64 5.26 -0.60
CA LEU A 477 25.18 5.71 -1.91
C LEU A 477 25.86 7.01 -2.34
N ILE A 478 25.90 8.02 -1.46
CA ILE A 478 26.51 9.32 -1.78
C ILE A 478 28.02 9.19 -2.02
N SER A 479 28.69 8.30 -1.28
CA SER A 479 30.12 8.01 -1.47
C SER A 479 30.38 7.26 -2.79
N LYS A 480 29.57 6.24 -3.09
CA LYS A 480 29.71 5.39 -4.28
C LYS A 480 29.39 6.11 -5.59
N TYR A 481 28.44 7.06 -5.56
CA TYR A 481 27.93 7.74 -6.76
C TYR A 481 28.28 9.23 -6.84
N TYR A 482 29.22 9.74 -6.02
CA TYR A 482 29.52 11.17 -5.92
C TYR A 482 29.65 11.89 -7.27
N ASN A 483 30.43 11.33 -8.22
CA ASN A 483 30.63 11.93 -9.55
C ASN A 483 29.33 12.06 -10.38
N LEU A 484 28.35 11.17 -10.19
CA LEU A 484 27.04 11.24 -10.82
C LEU A 484 26.17 12.31 -10.15
N LEU A 485 26.17 12.37 -8.82
CA LEU A 485 25.47 13.42 -8.07
C LEU A 485 26.03 14.81 -8.43
N LYS A 486 27.37 14.93 -8.52
CA LYS A 486 28.06 16.14 -8.95
C LYS A 486 27.67 16.56 -10.37
N LYS A 487 27.57 15.61 -11.32
CA LYS A 487 27.11 15.85 -12.70
C LYS A 487 25.73 16.52 -12.73
N TRP A 488 24.80 16.06 -11.87
CA TRP A 488 23.48 16.65 -11.71
C TRP A 488 23.50 18.01 -11.00
N GLY A 489 24.36 18.18 -9.99
CA GLY A 489 24.61 19.48 -9.35
C GLY A 489 25.11 20.53 -10.33
N ASP A 490 26.09 20.17 -11.17
CA ASP A 490 26.63 21.03 -12.24
C ASP A 490 25.56 21.38 -13.29
N TYR A 491 24.70 20.43 -13.65
CA TYR A 491 23.54 20.69 -14.52
C TYR A 491 22.54 21.65 -13.88
N LEU A 492 22.21 21.49 -12.59
CA LEU A 492 21.30 22.40 -11.89
C LEU A 492 21.88 23.80 -11.76
N VAL A 493 23.17 23.97 -11.47
CA VAL A 493 23.84 25.28 -11.45
C VAL A 493 23.72 25.98 -12.82
N ALA A 494 23.70 25.24 -13.93
CA ALA A 494 23.53 25.82 -15.27
C ALA A 494 22.08 26.15 -15.67
N ASN A 495 21.05 25.61 -14.98
CA ASN A 495 19.66 25.66 -15.46
C ASN A 495 18.60 26.10 -14.41
N ALA A 496 18.84 25.90 -13.11
CA ALA A 496 17.78 25.94 -12.09
C ALA A 496 17.16 27.34 -11.88
N LEU A 497 17.97 28.41 -11.89
CA LEU A 497 17.47 29.76 -11.57
C LEU A 497 16.42 30.25 -12.57
N THR A 498 16.56 29.93 -13.85
CA THR A 498 15.63 30.29 -14.93
C THR A 498 15.29 29.04 -15.76
N PRO A 499 14.29 28.24 -15.33
CA PRO A 499 14.01 26.92 -15.94
C PRO A 499 13.68 26.92 -17.44
N GLY A 500 13.37 28.07 -18.05
CA GLY A 500 12.98 28.15 -19.45
C GLY A 500 11.69 27.38 -19.69
N LEU A 501 11.70 26.42 -20.61
CA LEU A 501 10.58 25.53 -20.94
C LEU A 501 10.54 24.23 -20.12
N GLN A 502 11.34 24.09 -19.06
CA GLN A 502 11.32 22.87 -18.24
C GLN A 502 10.06 22.76 -17.37
N GLU A 503 9.59 21.53 -17.21
CA GLU A 503 8.33 21.18 -16.56
C GLU A 503 8.57 20.47 -15.21
N SER A 504 7.62 20.65 -14.28
CA SER A 504 7.53 19.89 -13.03
C SER A 504 6.81 18.56 -13.23
N ALA A 505 6.82 17.71 -12.20
CA ALA A 505 6.04 16.47 -12.16
C ALA A 505 4.55 16.65 -12.50
N ASP A 506 3.99 17.85 -12.27
CA ASP A 506 2.60 18.18 -12.57
C ASP A 506 2.24 17.96 -14.05
N ALA A 507 3.17 18.17 -14.99
CA ALA A 507 2.91 17.98 -16.41
C ALA A 507 2.77 16.50 -16.84
N ARG A 508 3.04 15.55 -15.94
CA ARG A 508 2.72 14.13 -16.15
C ARG A 508 1.19 13.87 -16.11
N ASP A 509 0.44 14.71 -15.40
CA ASP A 509 -1.03 14.71 -15.47
C ASP A 509 -1.49 15.58 -16.64
N ALA A 510 -2.13 14.99 -17.65
CA ALA A 510 -2.55 15.72 -18.85
C ALA A 510 -3.55 16.89 -18.58
N ILE A 511 -4.23 16.90 -17.43
CA ILE A 511 -5.12 17.99 -16.98
C ILE A 511 -4.38 19.09 -16.20
N LEU A 512 -3.13 18.84 -15.76
CA LEU A 512 -2.26 19.82 -15.10
C LEU A 512 -1.08 20.26 -15.99
N ALA A 513 -0.91 19.69 -17.18
CA ALA A 513 0.05 20.11 -18.19
C ALA A 513 -0.22 21.57 -18.62
N GLN A 514 0.67 22.47 -18.20
CA GLN A 514 0.42 23.93 -18.24
C GLN A 514 1.17 24.68 -19.36
N ASN A 515 2.09 24.05 -20.09
CA ASN A 515 2.90 24.67 -21.17
C ASN A 515 3.56 26.00 -20.76
N GLN A 516 4.05 26.08 -19.52
CA GLN A 516 4.56 27.29 -18.90
C GLN A 516 6.05 27.53 -19.19
N VAL A 517 6.48 28.78 -18.98
CA VAL A 517 7.90 29.13 -18.89
C VAL A 517 8.25 29.63 -17.49
N ASN A 518 9.43 29.29 -17.01
CA ASN A 518 10.00 29.71 -15.73
C ASN A 518 9.07 29.47 -14.53
N ILE A 519 8.71 28.20 -14.30
CA ILE A 519 7.90 27.77 -13.15
C ILE A 519 8.70 28.01 -11.85
N THR A 520 8.19 28.88 -10.99
CA THR A 520 8.86 29.34 -9.76
C THR A 520 9.10 28.21 -8.77
N ASN A 521 8.12 27.30 -8.63
CA ASN A 521 8.20 26.12 -7.75
C ASN A 521 9.18 25.04 -8.26
N LEU A 522 9.48 25.02 -9.57
CA LEU A 522 10.52 24.16 -10.15
C LEU A 522 11.92 24.77 -9.93
N ALA A 523 12.04 26.09 -10.10
CA ALA A 523 13.29 26.81 -9.85
C ALA A 523 13.78 26.65 -8.40
N ILE A 524 12.89 26.83 -7.41
CA ILE A 524 13.28 26.69 -6.00
C ILE A 524 13.70 25.27 -5.65
N LYS A 525 13.06 24.25 -6.26
CA LYS A 525 13.46 22.84 -6.12
C LYS A 525 14.89 22.61 -6.57
N GLY A 526 15.27 23.17 -7.73
CA GLY A 526 16.64 23.12 -8.24
C GLY A 526 17.63 23.82 -7.31
N ILE A 527 17.28 24.97 -6.74
CA ILE A 527 18.13 25.72 -5.80
C ILE A 527 18.32 24.95 -4.48
N ILE A 528 17.24 24.36 -3.94
CA ILE A 528 17.30 23.49 -2.75
C ILE A 528 18.18 22.26 -3.01
N ALA A 529 18.07 21.66 -4.20
CA ALA A 529 18.90 20.52 -4.60
C ALA A 529 20.38 20.90 -4.83
N ILE A 530 20.71 22.13 -5.23
CA ILE A 530 22.09 22.63 -5.24
C ILE A 530 22.63 22.74 -3.80
N GLN A 531 21.86 23.24 -2.83
CA GLN A 531 22.30 23.21 -1.43
C GLN A 531 22.38 21.77 -0.89
N ALA A 532 21.50 20.86 -1.30
CA ALA A 532 21.63 19.44 -0.96
C ALA A 532 22.95 18.84 -1.49
N MET A 533 23.37 19.22 -2.71
CA MET A 533 24.68 18.82 -3.24
C MET A 533 25.84 19.43 -2.45
N SER A 534 25.74 20.69 -1.98
CA SER A 534 26.71 21.29 -1.06
C SER A 534 26.89 20.45 0.21
N GLU A 535 25.79 20.02 0.83
CA GLU A 535 25.85 19.18 2.04
C GLU A 535 26.41 17.79 1.75
N ILE A 536 26.08 17.18 0.59
CA ILE A 536 26.66 15.90 0.15
C ILE A 536 28.18 16.03 -0.01
N SER A 537 28.67 17.08 -0.68
CA SER A 537 30.09 17.37 -0.82
C SER A 537 30.77 17.58 0.54
N LEU A 538 30.14 18.32 1.45
CA LEU A 538 30.66 18.56 2.80
C LEU A 538 30.75 17.28 3.63
N LEU A 539 29.74 16.41 3.58
CA LEU A 539 29.73 15.11 4.26
C LEU A 539 30.87 14.20 3.79
N LEU A 540 31.26 14.30 2.52
CA LEU A 540 32.32 13.49 1.91
C LEU A 540 33.72 14.13 2.01
N GLY A 541 33.82 15.37 2.50
CA GLY A 541 35.09 16.11 2.63
C GLY A 541 35.49 16.92 1.37
N GLU A 542 34.65 16.95 0.34
CA GLU A 542 34.87 17.66 -0.93
C GLU A 542 34.58 19.17 -0.79
N THR A 543 35.36 19.83 0.09
CA THR A 543 35.10 21.20 0.56
C THR A 543 35.08 22.27 -0.53
N ALA A 544 35.76 22.07 -1.65
CA ALA A 544 35.77 23.01 -2.78
C ALA A 544 34.44 22.96 -3.58
N ASP A 545 33.91 21.77 -3.82
CA ASP A 545 32.59 21.59 -4.43
C ASP A 545 31.50 22.10 -3.48
N ALA A 546 31.61 21.82 -2.17
CA ALA A 546 30.68 22.33 -1.15
C ALA A 546 30.59 23.86 -1.18
N GLN A 547 31.74 24.55 -1.14
CA GLN A 547 31.78 26.02 -1.24
C GLN A 547 31.20 26.54 -2.57
N THR A 548 31.43 25.82 -3.67
CA THR A 548 30.91 26.19 -4.99
C THR A 548 29.38 26.11 -5.03
N TYR A 549 28.80 24.98 -4.60
CA TYR A 549 27.36 24.79 -4.57
C TYR A 549 26.66 25.67 -3.53
N GLN A 550 27.23 25.86 -2.34
CA GLN A 550 26.71 26.80 -1.33
C GLN A 550 26.66 28.24 -1.86
N SER A 551 27.71 28.68 -2.56
CA SER A 551 27.75 30.01 -3.18
C SER A 551 26.69 30.14 -4.28
N ALA A 552 26.53 29.12 -5.12
CA ALA A 552 25.51 29.10 -6.17
C ALA A 552 24.09 29.13 -5.59
N ALA A 553 23.77 28.28 -4.61
CA ALA A 553 22.48 28.26 -3.94
C ALA A 553 22.17 29.61 -3.26
N THR A 554 23.13 30.18 -2.52
CA THR A 554 22.96 31.49 -1.86
C THR A 554 22.64 32.61 -2.85
N ASN A 555 23.39 32.70 -3.95
CA ASN A 555 23.18 33.73 -4.97
C ASN A 555 21.86 33.50 -5.72
N PHE A 556 21.55 32.24 -6.07
CA PHE A 556 20.31 31.91 -6.77
C PHE A 556 19.08 32.13 -5.90
N THR A 557 19.13 31.90 -4.59
CA THR A 557 18.03 32.27 -3.68
C THR A 557 17.76 33.77 -3.72
N GLN A 558 18.79 34.62 -3.71
CA GLN A 558 18.61 36.08 -3.75
C GLN A 558 17.90 36.51 -5.05
N SER A 559 18.39 36.06 -6.21
CA SER A 559 17.74 36.34 -7.49
C SER A 559 16.36 35.66 -7.64
N TRP A 560 16.16 34.48 -7.05
CA TRP A 560 14.85 33.83 -7.02
C TRP A 560 13.85 34.66 -6.22
N LEU A 561 14.22 35.17 -5.04
CA LEU A 561 13.35 36.04 -4.23
C LEU A 561 12.94 37.31 -4.99
N GLU A 562 13.86 37.90 -5.77
CA GLU A 562 13.57 39.06 -6.63
C GLU A 562 12.62 38.75 -7.80
N LEU A 563 12.70 37.55 -8.39
CA LEU A 563 11.89 37.11 -9.53
C LEU A 563 10.54 36.48 -9.11
N ALA A 564 10.48 35.92 -7.90
CA ALA A 564 9.36 35.16 -7.36
C ALA A 564 8.38 36.01 -6.54
N SER A 565 8.83 37.12 -5.94
CA SER A 565 7.99 37.93 -5.05
C SER A 565 7.09 38.90 -5.82
N SER A 566 5.78 38.89 -5.56
CA SER A 566 4.87 39.94 -6.00
C SER A 566 3.83 40.22 -4.91
N SER A 567 3.58 41.50 -4.60
CA SER A 567 2.40 41.97 -3.83
C SER A 567 2.12 41.33 -2.45
N GLY A 568 3.03 40.51 -1.91
CA GLY A 568 2.88 39.78 -0.65
C GLY A 568 2.86 38.24 -0.77
N HIS A 569 2.97 37.68 -1.98
CA HIS A 569 2.95 36.23 -2.25
C HIS A 569 4.03 35.80 -3.26
N VAL A 570 4.26 34.49 -3.39
CA VAL A 570 5.11 33.91 -4.43
C VAL A 570 4.32 33.64 -5.72
N VAL A 571 4.78 34.18 -6.84
CA VAL A 571 4.16 33.95 -8.16
C VAL A 571 4.43 32.53 -8.66
N TRP A 572 3.48 31.92 -9.37
CA TRP A 572 3.67 30.57 -9.94
C TRP A 572 4.66 30.55 -11.11
N THR A 573 4.70 31.63 -11.90
CA THR A 573 5.65 31.83 -13.00
C THR A 573 6.24 33.24 -12.96
N TYR A 574 7.55 33.36 -13.19
CA TYR A 574 8.24 34.66 -13.17
C TYR A 574 7.60 35.67 -14.13
N GLY A 575 7.49 36.92 -13.67
CA GLY A 575 6.90 38.02 -14.44
C GLY A 575 5.37 38.01 -14.48
N ASN A 576 4.68 36.93 -14.07
CA ASN A 576 3.23 36.94 -13.92
C ASN A 576 2.81 37.26 -12.47
N ALA A 577 2.78 38.56 -12.17
CA ALA A 577 2.44 39.14 -10.87
C ALA A 577 1.06 38.73 -10.30
N SER A 578 0.12 38.25 -11.14
CA SER A 578 -1.20 37.78 -10.72
C SER A 578 -1.30 36.25 -10.55
N SER A 579 -0.25 35.51 -10.88
CA SER A 579 -0.21 34.06 -10.65
C SER A 579 0.12 33.72 -9.20
N TYR A 580 -0.30 32.54 -8.76
CA TYR A 580 -0.05 31.97 -7.44
C TYR A 580 -0.13 30.43 -7.51
N GLY A 581 0.35 29.73 -6.50
CA GLY A 581 0.13 28.28 -6.36
C GLY A 581 0.83 27.68 -5.16
N LEU A 582 0.66 26.38 -4.95
CA LEU A 582 1.27 25.64 -3.86
C LEU A 582 2.79 25.52 -4.09
N MET A 583 3.59 26.26 -3.31
CA MET A 583 5.06 26.14 -3.31
C MET A 583 5.53 24.87 -2.58
N TYR A 584 5.04 23.71 -3.02
CA TYR A 584 5.19 22.42 -2.33
C TYR A 584 6.65 21.98 -2.16
N ASN A 585 7.57 22.41 -3.04
CA ASN A 585 8.99 22.06 -2.93
C ASN A 585 9.69 22.76 -1.74
N LEU A 586 9.07 23.76 -1.10
CA LEU A 586 9.57 24.38 0.14
C LEU A 586 9.61 23.42 1.34
N LEU A 587 8.97 22.24 1.26
CA LEU A 587 9.11 21.18 2.24
C LEU A 587 10.58 20.70 2.34
N ALA A 588 11.25 20.52 1.21
CA ALA A 588 12.57 19.89 1.17
C ALA A 588 13.64 20.69 1.93
N ASP A 589 13.59 22.03 1.87
CA ASP A 589 14.49 22.91 2.65
C ASP A 589 14.28 22.75 4.17
N ARG A 590 13.02 22.74 4.62
CA ARG A 590 12.67 22.53 6.04
C ARG A 590 13.02 21.13 6.52
N LEU A 591 12.68 20.11 5.75
CA LEU A 591 12.88 18.70 6.09
C LEU A 591 14.36 18.33 6.19
N LEU A 592 15.19 18.86 5.30
CA LEU A 592 16.63 18.63 5.31
C LEU A 592 17.42 19.63 6.18
N HIS A 593 16.74 20.65 6.74
CA HIS A 593 17.32 21.78 7.47
C HIS A 593 18.44 22.49 6.68
N LEU A 594 18.21 22.77 5.40
CA LEU A 594 19.21 23.41 4.53
C LEU A 594 19.25 24.94 4.75
N ASN A 595 18.15 25.53 5.24
CA ASN A 595 17.99 26.96 5.53
C ASN A 595 18.25 27.85 4.30
N VAL A 596 17.91 27.35 3.12
CA VAL A 596 17.99 28.06 1.84
C VAL A 596 17.02 29.24 1.84
N VAL A 597 15.79 29.04 2.33
CA VAL A 597 14.69 30.00 2.19
C VAL A 597 14.48 30.77 3.51
N PRO A 598 14.40 32.11 3.49
CA PRO A 598 14.21 32.90 4.70
C PRO A 598 12.83 32.65 5.32
N SER A 599 12.78 32.58 6.66
CA SER A 599 11.56 32.32 7.44
C SER A 599 10.42 33.34 7.18
N SER A 600 10.75 34.55 6.74
CA SER A 600 9.77 35.55 6.30
C SER A 600 8.96 35.12 5.07
N LEU A 601 9.55 34.36 4.14
CA LEU A 601 8.83 33.85 2.97
C LEU A 601 7.79 32.81 3.39
N TYR A 602 8.16 31.89 4.27
CA TYR A 602 7.25 30.90 4.82
C TYR A 602 6.02 31.53 5.51
N ALA A 603 6.20 32.67 6.18
CA ALA A 603 5.11 33.46 6.77
C ALA A 603 4.27 34.22 5.72
N ALA A 604 4.91 34.73 4.66
CA ALA A 604 4.21 35.35 3.52
C ALA A 604 3.32 34.33 2.78
N GLU A 605 3.87 33.15 2.45
CA GLU A 605 3.12 32.05 1.82
C GLU A 605 1.99 31.53 2.70
N SER A 606 2.23 31.42 4.02
CA SER A 606 1.17 31.12 4.99
C SER A 606 0.00 32.10 4.87
N SER A 607 0.29 33.40 4.73
CA SER A 607 -0.70 34.47 4.62
C SER A 607 -1.37 34.51 3.23
N ALA A 608 -0.62 34.24 2.17
CA ALA A 608 -1.12 34.21 0.79
C ALA A 608 -2.15 33.10 0.60
N LEU A 609 -1.86 31.87 1.06
CA LEU A 609 -2.73 30.71 0.92
C LEU A 609 -4.08 30.86 1.63
N GLN A 610 -4.16 31.63 2.73
CA GLN A 610 -5.44 31.95 3.38
C GLN A 610 -6.36 32.82 2.52
N ASN A 611 -5.81 33.58 1.56
CA ASN A 611 -6.54 34.47 0.66
C ASN A 611 -6.86 33.85 -0.70
N VAL A 612 -6.38 32.63 -0.99
CA VAL A 612 -6.73 31.88 -2.21
C VAL A 612 -8.18 31.40 -2.12
N ALA A 613 -8.91 31.43 -3.24
CA ALA A 613 -10.26 30.92 -3.32
C ALA A 613 -10.29 29.40 -3.02
N GLN A 614 -11.01 29.03 -1.97
CA GLN A 614 -11.13 27.65 -1.51
C GLN A 614 -12.34 26.95 -2.15
N GLY A 615 -12.10 25.79 -2.74
CA GLY A 615 -13.17 24.83 -2.99
C GLY A 615 -13.55 24.09 -1.69
N PRO A 616 -14.74 23.47 -1.60
CA PRO A 616 -15.12 22.63 -0.47
C PRO A 616 -14.09 21.55 -0.11
N TYR A 617 -13.29 21.11 -1.09
CA TYR A 617 -12.30 20.04 -0.95
C TYR A 617 -10.82 20.53 -0.96
N GLY A 618 -10.60 21.83 -0.75
CA GLY A 618 -9.26 22.42 -0.53
C GLY A 618 -8.87 23.51 -1.52
N LEU A 619 -7.56 23.77 -1.61
CA LEU A 619 -6.97 24.76 -2.51
C LEU A 619 -6.57 24.12 -3.84
N PRO A 620 -6.74 24.82 -4.98
CA PRO A 620 -6.21 24.38 -6.25
C PRO A 620 -4.67 24.44 -6.26
N LEU A 621 -4.04 23.63 -7.13
CA LEU A 621 -2.59 23.55 -7.25
C LEU A 621 -1.95 24.90 -7.64
N SER A 622 -2.54 25.60 -8.61
CA SER A 622 -2.08 26.90 -9.09
C SER A 622 -3.21 27.72 -9.68
N SER A 623 -2.97 29.02 -9.88
CA SER A 623 -3.86 29.93 -10.62
C SER A 623 -4.16 29.49 -12.06
N TYR A 624 -3.37 28.56 -12.61
CA TYR A 624 -3.52 28.01 -13.95
C TYR A 624 -4.28 26.67 -13.97
N SER A 625 -4.33 25.94 -12.84
CA SER A 625 -5.20 24.76 -12.65
C SER A 625 -6.17 25.01 -11.48
N ASN A 626 -6.91 26.11 -11.60
CA ASN A 626 -7.75 26.70 -10.54
C ASN A 626 -8.92 25.82 -10.06
N SER A 627 -9.14 24.66 -10.69
CA SER A 627 -10.21 23.71 -10.39
C SER A 627 -9.70 22.35 -9.92
N ASN A 628 -8.38 22.11 -9.84
CA ASN A 628 -7.81 20.81 -9.46
C ASN A 628 -6.83 20.95 -8.28
N ALA A 629 -6.99 20.07 -7.30
CA ALA A 629 -6.05 19.89 -6.19
C ALA A 629 -5.24 18.61 -6.36
N ARG A 630 -4.03 18.62 -5.79
CA ARG A 630 -3.21 17.43 -5.56
C ARG A 630 -2.99 17.27 -4.07
N SER A 631 -3.43 16.15 -3.49
CA SER A 631 -3.42 15.92 -2.04
C SER A 631 -2.00 15.77 -1.47
N ASP A 632 -1.08 15.20 -2.25
CA ASP A 632 0.34 15.10 -1.91
C ASP A 632 0.99 16.48 -1.84
N TRP A 633 0.81 17.31 -2.87
CA TRP A 633 1.30 18.69 -2.87
C TRP A 633 0.64 19.58 -1.82
N ALA A 634 -0.64 19.36 -1.52
CA ALA A 634 -1.33 20.06 -0.42
C ALA A 634 -0.73 19.73 0.95
N LEU A 635 -0.39 18.45 1.22
CA LEU A 635 0.26 18.06 2.49
C LEU A 635 1.75 18.44 2.55
N PHE A 636 2.46 18.43 1.42
CA PHE A 636 3.79 19.03 1.33
C PHE A 636 3.74 20.51 1.71
N SER A 637 2.80 21.29 1.16
CA SER A 637 2.58 22.68 1.53
C SER A 637 2.15 22.85 3.00
N ALA A 638 1.32 21.95 3.54
CA ALA A 638 0.86 21.98 4.93
C ALA A 638 2.02 21.79 5.93
N ALA A 639 3.01 20.98 5.58
CA ALA A 639 4.25 20.81 6.34
C ALA A 639 5.26 21.95 6.06
N ALA A 640 5.28 22.50 4.85
CA ALA A 640 6.13 23.64 4.51
C ALA A 640 5.75 24.91 5.30
N VAL A 641 4.46 25.21 5.49
CA VAL A 641 4.02 26.39 6.27
C VAL A 641 4.25 26.23 7.79
N PRO A 642 4.66 27.29 8.51
CA PRO A 642 4.76 27.30 9.96
C PRO A 642 3.46 27.74 10.67
N ASP A 643 2.51 28.36 9.96
CA ASP A 643 1.24 28.77 10.56
C ASP A 643 0.27 27.59 10.68
N THR A 644 -0.24 27.37 11.89
CA THR A 644 -1.19 26.30 12.19
C THR A 644 -2.56 26.49 11.55
N THR A 645 -2.94 27.72 11.21
CA THR A 645 -4.23 28.00 10.55
C THR A 645 -4.20 27.57 9.09
N THR A 646 -3.14 27.93 8.36
CA THR A 646 -2.91 27.51 6.96
C THR A 646 -2.61 26.02 6.86
N GLN A 647 -1.88 25.44 7.82
CA GLN A 647 -1.68 24.00 7.91
C GLN A 647 -3.02 23.26 8.09
N ASN A 648 -3.85 23.67 9.06
CA ASN A 648 -5.15 23.05 9.28
C ASN A 648 -6.13 23.26 8.10
N LEU A 649 -6.07 24.39 7.39
CA LEU A 649 -6.82 24.62 6.15
C LEU A 649 -6.50 23.55 5.09
N LEU A 650 -5.21 23.32 4.83
CA LEU A 650 -4.76 22.34 3.84
C LEU A 650 -5.13 20.89 4.24
N ILE A 651 -4.87 20.51 5.50
CA ILE A 651 -5.29 19.21 6.06
C ILE A 651 -6.81 19.03 5.91
N THR A 652 -7.60 20.02 6.30
CA THR A 652 -9.08 19.95 6.29
C THR A 652 -9.64 19.81 4.87
N GLY A 653 -9.04 20.47 3.87
CA GLY A 653 -9.44 20.31 2.47
C GLY A 653 -9.27 18.87 1.99
N VAL A 654 -8.08 18.31 2.20
CA VAL A 654 -7.76 16.93 1.81
C VAL A 654 -8.55 15.90 2.62
N HIS A 655 -8.76 16.13 3.92
CA HIS A 655 -9.60 15.28 4.77
C HIS A 655 -11.06 15.25 4.33
N LYS A 656 -11.64 16.41 3.95
CA LYS A 656 -12.99 16.47 3.36
C LYS A 656 -13.07 15.70 2.04
N ARG A 657 -12.04 15.76 1.19
CA ARG A 657 -11.98 14.95 -0.04
C ARG A 657 -11.93 13.45 0.29
N ALA A 658 -11.04 13.07 1.20
CA ALA A 658 -10.87 11.68 1.61
C ALA A 658 -12.15 11.13 2.25
N SER A 659 -12.88 11.95 3.00
CA SER A 659 -14.17 11.61 3.65
C SER A 659 -15.39 11.72 2.72
N LEU A 660 -15.21 11.98 1.42
CA LEU A 660 -16.32 12.22 0.49
C LEU A 660 -16.99 10.91 0.07
N ASN A 661 -17.90 10.43 0.90
CA ASN A 661 -18.65 9.19 0.69
C ASN A 661 -19.70 9.25 -0.45
N THR A 662 -19.71 10.29 -1.30
CA THR A 662 -20.58 10.39 -2.49
C THR A 662 -19.83 10.25 -3.82
N THR A 663 -18.53 9.96 -3.79
CA THR A 663 -17.72 9.59 -4.97
C THR A 663 -17.22 8.17 -4.81
N ALA A 664 -17.42 7.28 -5.78
CA ALA A 664 -16.84 5.95 -5.75
C ALA A 664 -15.32 5.96 -6.06
N GLY A 665 -14.65 4.85 -5.72
CA GLY A 665 -13.26 4.57 -6.08
C GLY A 665 -12.23 4.99 -5.03
N VAL A 666 -11.03 4.42 -5.16
CA VAL A 666 -9.91 4.64 -4.22
C VAL A 666 -9.53 6.12 -4.14
N PHE A 667 -9.14 6.59 -2.94
CA PHE A 667 -8.73 7.97 -2.73
C PHE A 667 -7.55 8.36 -3.63
N SER A 668 -7.81 9.29 -4.55
CA SER A 668 -6.87 9.79 -5.55
C SER A 668 -5.88 10.81 -4.99
N THR A 669 -4.70 10.90 -5.63
CA THR A 669 -3.83 12.08 -5.44
C THR A 669 -4.44 13.33 -6.06
N LEU A 670 -5.01 13.19 -7.27
CA LEU A 670 -5.60 14.27 -8.07
C LEU A 670 -7.13 14.28 -7.99
N TYR A 671 -7.74 15.45 -7.78
CA TYR A 671 -9.20 15.62 -7.76
C TYR A 671 -9.64 17.06 -8.01
N ASN A 672 -10.89 17.25 -8.44
CA ASN A 672 -11.49 18.58 -8.63
C ASN A 672 -11.94 19.21 -7.29
N VAL A 673 -11.60 20.48 -7.06
CA VAL A 673 -11.80 21.17 -5.75
C VAL A 673 -13.26 21.47 -5.39
N ASP A 674 -14.14 21.53 -6.40
CA ASP A 674 -15.55 21.91 -6.25
C ASP A 674 -16.46 20.71 -6.03
N THR A 675 -16.21 19.61 -6.76
CA THR A 675 -17.02 18.39 -6.76
C THR A 675 -16.40 17.25 -5.96
N GLY A 676 -15.09 17.28 -5.74
CA GLY A 676 -14.32 16.20 -5.12
C GLY A 676 -14.14 14.98 -6.04
N ALA A 677 -14.61 15.01 -7.29
CA ALA A 677 -14.40 13.91 -8.22
C ALA A 677 -12.91 13.77 -8.58
N GLY A 678 -12.39 12.53 -8.60
CA GLY A 678 -11.04 12.19 -9.09
C GLY A 678 -10.88 12.26 -10.62
N THR A 679 -11.68 13.11 -11.27
CA THR A 679 -12.01 13.08 -12.72
C THR A 679 -12.69 11.78 -13.17
N VAL A 680 -12.97 11.63 -14.47
CA VAL A 680 -14.00 10.70 -14.97
C VAL A 680 -13.48 9.27 -15.12
N ALA A 681 -14.24 8.29 -14.65
CA ALA A 681 -13.96 6.86 -14.79
C ALA A 681 -13.58 6.49 -16.24
N GLY A 682 -12.44 5.82 -16.41
CA GLY A 682 -11.84 5.52 -17.72
C GLY A 682 -10.81 6.54 -18.21
N THR A 683 -10.56 7.63 -17.47
CA THR A 683 -9.50 8.61 -17.75
C THR A 683 -8.32 8.38 -16.80
N TYR A 684 -7.24 7.78 -17.30
CA TYR A 684 -5.96 7.69 -16.58
C TYR A 684 -5.03 8.83 -17.06
N PRO A 685 -4.11 9.36 -16.22
CA PRO A 685 -3.85 9.00 -14.82
C PRO A 685 -4.91 9.55 -13.85
N ASN A 686 -5.11 8.89 -12.70
CA ASN A 686 -6.04 9.36 -11.67
C ASN A 686 -5.53 9.18 -10.21
N GLY A 687 -4.32 8.67 -10.00
CA GLY A 687 -3.69 8.59 -8.67
C GLY A 687 -4.34 7.61 -7.68
N PHE A 688 -5.22 6.71 -8.13
CA PHE A 688 -5.85 5.70 -7.27
C PHE A 688 -4.78 4.73 -6.70
N ALA A 689 -4.83 4.46 -5.39
CA ALA A 689 -3.87 3.61 -4.68
C ALA A 689 -2.37 4.01 -4.84
N SER A 690 -2.09 5.27 -5.19
CA SER A 690 -0.73 5.69 -5.59
C SER A 690 0.24 5.82 -4.39
N PRO A 691 1.51 5.39 -4.51
CA PRO A 691 2.48 5.49 -3.41
C PRO A 691 2.80 6.94 -3.01
N ALA A 692 2.56 7.89 -3.91
CA ALA A 692 2.64 9.33 -3.66
C ALA A 692 1.73 9.79 -2.49
N GLN A 693 0.69 9.03 -2.12
CA GLN A 693 -0.08 9.27 -0.89
C GLN A 693 0.79 9.18 0.39
N GLY A 694 2.01 8.64 0.32
CA GLY A 694 3.01 8.76 1.39
C GLY A 694 3.33 10.21 1.79
N ALA A 695 3.01 11.18 0.94
CA ALA A 695 3.01 12.60 1.25
C ALA A 695 2.11 12.98 2.45
N MET A 696 1.11 12.17 2.81
CA MET A 696 0.33 12.39 4.04
C MET A 696 1.23 12.45 5.28
N PHE A 697 2.39 11.79 5.29
CA PHE A 697 3.33 11.80 6.42
C PHE A 697 4.20 13.07 6.49
N SER A 698 3.99 14.08 5.64
CA SER A 698 4.85 15.27 5.54
C SER A 698 5.09 16.01 6.87
N ILE A 699 4.09 16.11 7.75
CA ILE A 699 4.24 16.80 9.05
C ILE A 699 4.97 15.90 10.06
N LEU A 700 4.69 14.58 10.06
CA LEU A 700 5.42 13.61 10.89
C LEU A 700 6.91 13.52 10.51
N ALA A 701 7.20 13.62 9.22
CA ALA A 701 8.55 13.55 8.68
C ALA A 701 9.47 14.69 9.17
N LEU A 702 8.92 15.88 9.46
CA LEU A 702 9.68 17.00 10.05
C LEU A 702 10.25 16.70 11.45
N ASN A 703 9.72 15.68 12.14
CA ASN A 703 10.17 15.25 13.46
C ASN A 703 11.16 14.06 13.40
N VAL A 704 11.48 13.54 12.20
CA VAL A 704 12.46 12.47 12.02
C VAL A 704 13.86 13.04 12.25
N SER A 705 14.54 12.54 13.29
CA SER A 705 15.86 13.06 13.69
C SER A 705 16.96 12.61 12.75
N ASN A 706 17.75 13.56 12.25
CA ASN A 706 18.97 13.29 11.49
C ASN A 706 19.97 12.45 12.31
N GLN A 707 20.51 11.42 11.69
CA GLN A 707 21.54 10.54 12.23
C GLN A 707 22.94 11.05 11.87
N THR A 708 23.96 10.53 12.56
CA THR A 708 25.36 10.75 12.14
C THR A 708 25.64 9.91 10.91
N VAL A 709 25.97 10.54 9.78
CA VAL A 709 26.25 9.83 8.52
C VAL A 709 27.58 9.07 8.62
N ILE A 710 27.53 7.76 8.42
CA ILE A 710 28.69 6.86 8.39
C ILE A 710 29.08 6.65 6.92
N LEU A 711 30.34 6.94 6.59
CA LEU A 711 30.90 6.66 5.27
C LEU A 711 31.55 5.28 5.22
N PRO A 712 31.53 4.59 4.05
CA PRO A 712 32.40 3.44 3.81
C PRO A 712 33.88 3.81 4.00
N ALA A 713 34.68 2.86 4.51
CA ALA A 713 36.11 3.06 4.66
C ALA A 713 36.78 3.22 3.27
N GLN A 714 37.36 4.40 3.00
CA GLN A 714 38.06 4.68 1.76
C GLN A 714 39.20 3.67 1.54
N ALA A 715 39.25 3.05 0.36
CA ALA A 715 40.36 2.19 -0.02
C ALA A 715 41.65 3.02 -0.17
N PRO A 716 42.80 2.59 0.39
CA PRO A 716 44.04 3.36 0.30
C PRO A 716 44.47 3.58 -1.16
N VAL A 717 44.66 4.85 -1.55
CA VAL A 717 45.11 5.22 -2.90
C VAL A 717 46.53 4.69 -3.12
N SER A 718 46.68 3.67 -3.96
CA SER A 718 47.92 2.92 -4.15
C SER A 718 48.93 3.68 -5.03
N GLY A 719 49.65 4.64 -4.42
CA GLY A 719 50.53 5.60 -5.09
C GLY A 719 52.04 5.47 -4.81
N ALA A 720 52.59 4.27 -4.59
CA ALA A 720 54.03 4.04 -4.52
C ALA A 720 54.41 2.59 -4.89
N SER A 721 55.52 2.40 -5.60
CA SER A 721 55.99 1.08 -6.06
C SER A 721 57.11 0.51 -5.18
N GLY A 722 56.95 -0.75 -4.78
CA GLY A 722 57.94 -1.53 -4.02
C GLY A 722 57.65 -3.04 -4.14
N PRO A 723 58.67 -3.92 -4.11
CA PRO A 723 58.49 -5.34 -4.46
C PRO A 723 57.75 -6.13 -3.38
N ALA A 724 56.98 -7.13 -3.82
CA ALA A 724 56.02 -7.85 -2.99
C ALA A 724 56.63 -8.93 -2.07
N SER A 725 55.93 -9.20 -0.97
CA SER A 725 55.93 -10.49 -0.28
C SER A 725 54.49 -10.83 0.13
N SER A 726 54.07 -12.09 -0.03
CA SER A 726 52.64 -12.46 -0.08
C SER A 726 52.16 -13.24 1.16
N PRO A 727 51.15 -12.74 1.89
CA PRO A 727 50.32 -13.54 2.79
C PRO A 727 49.04 -14.05 2.09
N LYS A 728 48.45 -15.13 2.62
CA LYS A 728 47.20 -15.74 2.12
C LYS A 728 45.96 -14.87 2.42
N PRO A 729 44.89 -14.97 1.62
CA PRO A 729 43.67 -14.21 1.85
C PRO A 729 42.99 -14.60 3.18
N ARG A 730 42.52 -13.59 3.91
CA ARG A 730 41.46 -13.71 4.91
C ARG A 730 40.24 -12.96 4.38
N THR A 731 39.08 -13.60 4.40
CA THR A 731 37.80 -12.98 4.08
C THR A 731 37.38 -12.07 5.24
N ASN A 732 37.66 -10.77 5.11
CA ASN A 732 37.10 -9.74 5.99
C ASN A 732 35.74 -9.31 5.43
N SER A 733 34.65 -9.85 5.98
CA SER A 733 33.31 -9.31 5.74
C SER A 733 33.21 -7.88 6.28
N GLY A 734 32.80 -6.93 5.44
CA GLY A 734 32.53 -5.56 5.86
C GLY A 734 31.38 -5.51 6.87
N ALA A 735 31.48 -4.64 7.87
CA ALA A 735 30.49 -4.55 8.94
C ALA A 735 29.33 -3.64 8.55
N ILE A 736 28.09 -4.16 8.62
CA ILE A 736 26.89 -3.35 8.86
C ILE A 736 26.80 -3.19 10.38
N ALA A 737 27.03 -1.98 10.88
CA ALA A 737 27.21 -1.73 12.32
C ALA A 737 25.86 -1.44 13.01
N GLY A 738 25.29 -2.45 13.68
CA GLY A 738 24.00 -2.31 14.36
C GLY A 738 23.66 -3.37 15.40
N GLY A 739 24.61 -3.82 16.25
CA GLY A 739 24.29 -4.94 17.16
C GLY A 739 25.33 -5.44 18.17
N THR A 740 26.12 -4.58 18.84
CA THR A 740 27.09 -5.04 19.86
C THR A 740 26.53 -5.25 21.28
N ILE A 741 25.29 -4.84 21.57
CA ILE A 741 24.63 -5.12 22.85
C ILE A 741 23.80 -6.42 22.79
N ALA A 742 23.21 -6.75 21.63
CA ALA A 742 22.35 -7.93 21.47
C ALA A 742 23.08 -9.27 21.66
N GLY A 743 24.35 -9.38 21.24
CA GLY A 743 25.08 -10.65 21.24
C GLY A 743 25.22 -11.32 22.62
N VAL A 744 25.36 -10.53 23.70
CA VAL A 744 25.41 -11.05 25.07
C VAL A 744 24.04 -11.57 25.51
N PHE A 745 22.97 -10.88 25.13
CA PHE A 745 21.60 -11.28 25.43
C PHE A 745 21.21 -12.58 24.70
N VAL A 746 21.57 -12.71 23.42
CA VAL A 746 21.35 -13.93 22.64
C VAL A 746 22.10 -15.12 23.23
N LEU A 747 23.36 -14.96 23.67
CA LEU A 747 24.10 -16.02 24.35
C LEU A 747 23.44 -16.47 25.67
N LEU A 748 22.87 -15.54 26.44
CA LEU A 748 22.11 -15.86 27.66
C LEU A 748 20.79 -16.58 27.35
N ILE A 749 20.07 -16.17 26.29
CA ILE A 749 18.85 -16.84 25.84
C ILE A 749 19.15 -18.27 25.36
N VAL A 750 20.19 -18.47 24.55
CA VAL A 750 20.62 -19.80 24.08
C VAL A 750 21.05 -20.70 25.24
N ALA A 751 21.77 -20.16 26.23
CA ALA A 751 22.12 -20.90 27.45
C ALA A 751 20.87 -21.29 28.27
N GLY A 752 19.92 -20.38 28.44
CA GLY A 752 18.64 -20.63 29.09
C GLY A 752 17.81 -21.71 28.39
N LEU A 753 17.72 -21.63 27.05
CA LEU A 753 17.01 -22.61 26.22
C LEU A 753 17.65 -24.00 26.31
N GLY A 754 18.99 -24.08 26.31
CA GLY A 754 19.74 -25.32 26.53
C GLY A 754 19.46 -25.96 27.90
N ILE A 755 19.38 -25.16 28.97
CA ILE A 755 19.03 -25.63 30.32
C ILE A 755 17.57 -26.11 30.38
N PHE A 756 16.65 -25.37 29.75
CA PHE A 756 15.23 -25.72 29.67
C PHE A 756 15.00 -27.05 28.93
N LEU A 757 15.59 -27.21 27.74
CA LEU A 757 15.49 -28.44 26.95
C LEU A 757 16.15 -29.65 27.67
N ARG A 758 17.25 -29.43 28.40
CA ARG A 758 17.89 -30.47 29.23
C ARG A 758 16.97 -30.92 30.37
N ARG A 759 16.31 -30.00 31.09
CA ARG A 759 15.28 -30.33 32.10
C ARG A 759 14.09 -31.09 31.50
N ARG A 760 13.57 -30.64 30.34
CA ARG A 760 12.44 -31.28 29.65
C ARG A 760 12.74 -32.71 29.20
N ARG A 761 14.00 -33.03 28.86
CA ARG A 761 14.43 -34.41 28.55
C ARG A 761 14.51 -35.31 29.79
N GLN A 762 14.92 -34.79 30.95
CA GLN A 762 15.00 -35.58 32.19
C GLN A 762 13.63 -35.98 32.76
N GLN A 763 12.55 -35.27 32.40
CA GLN A 763 11.18 -35.56 32.86
C GLN A 763 10.44 -36.64 32.04
N ARG A 764 11.08 -37.29 31.05
CA ARG A 764 10.47 -38.36 30.23
C ARG A 764 11.01 -39.78 30.53
N GLY A 765 11.60 -39.98 31.71
CA GLY A 765 12.42 -41.15 32.03
C GLY A 765 11.88 -42.15 33.08
N THR A 766 10.57 -42.43 33.15
CA THR A 766 10.02 -43.53 33.97
C THR A 766 8.62 -43.95 33.52
N ILE A 767 8.46 -45.21 33.10
CA ILE A 767 7.48 -46.26 33.51
C ILE A 767 7.86 -47.53 32.72
N ASP A 768 7.73 -48.71 33.32
CA ASP A 768 8.30 -49.97 32.82
C ASP A 768 7.30 -50.92 32.13
N LEU A 769 7.89 -51.75 31.26
CA LEU A 769 7.54 -53.09 30.74
C LEU A 769 6.18 -53.77 31.07
N LEU A 770 5.59 -54.38 30.02
CA LEU A 770 4.93 -55.71 29.88
C LEU A 770 4.01 -55.67 28.63
N GLU A 771 3.82 -56.69 27.78
CA GLU A 771 4.55 -57.93 27.46
C GLU A 771 4.23 -58.29 25.97
N ALA A 772 4.99 -59.18 25.32
CA ALA A 772 4.80 -59.55 23.90
C ALA A 772 3.94 -60.81 23.69
N PRO A 773 3.42 -61.05 22.47
CA PRO A 773 4.02 -62.13 21.66
C PRO A 773 4.40 -61.70 20.23
N ARG A 774 5.08 -62.61 19.51
CA ARG A 774 5.63 -62.42 18.14
C ARG A 774 4.89 -63.32 17.10
N PRO A 775 5.45 -63.71 15.92
CA PRO A 775 5.01 -63.17 14.63
C PRO A 775 4.62 -64.25 13.61
N TYR A 776 4.36 -63.87 12.35
CA TYR A 776 4.54 -64.78 11.21
C TYR A 776 5.01 -64.07 9.93
N HIS A 777 5.68 -64.82 9.04
CA HIS A 777 6.26 -64.33 7.78
C HIS A 777 5.43 -64.74 6.55
N GLY A 778 5.53 -63.96 5.47
CA GLY A 778 5.19 -64.37 4.10
C GLY A 778 6.04 -63.59 3.08
N GLN A 779 6.70 -64.28 2.15
CA GLN A 779 7.52 -63.68 1.08
C GLN A 779 6.79 -63.68 -0.28
N PRO A 780 7.18 -62.80 -1.22
CA PRO A 780 6.57 -62.69 -2.56
C PRO A 780 7.32 -63.47 -3.66
N THR A 781 6.66 -63.78 -4.79
CA THR A 781 7.17 -64.03 -6.18
C THR A 781 6.07 -64.69 -7.05
N PRO A 782 6.20 -64.82 -8.40
CA PRO A 782 7.05 -64.11 -9.37
C PRO A 782 6.37 -63.66 -10.70
N ALA A 783 6.95 -62.61 -11.31
CA ALA A 783 7.25 -62.35 -12.75
C ALA A 783 6.35 -62.80 -13.94
N SER A 784 6.14 -61.86 -14.88
CA SER A 784 6.24 -62.11 -16.34
C SER A 784 6.53 -60.82 -17.15
N GLY A 785 7.34 -60.93 -18.21
CA GLY A 785 7.64 -59.93 -19.26
C GLY A 785 8.59 -60.58 -20.30
N PRO A 786 9.29 -59.86 -21.21
CA PRO A 786 9.14 -58.48 -21.69
C PRO A 786 8.98 -58.41 -23.24
N ALA A 787 9.05 -57.22 -23.86
CA ALA A 787 9.26 -57.03 -25.30
C ALA A 787 10.03 -55.70 -25.59
N THR A 788 10.77 -55.62 -26.71
CA THR A 788 11.76 -54.55 -26.98
C THR A 788 11.95 -54.24 -28.47
N MET A 789 12.38 -53.00 -28.79
CA MET A 789 12.84 -52.50 -30.11
C MET A 789 11.74 -52.38 -31.20
N SER A 790 11.82 -51.51 -32.22
CA SER A 790 13.01 -50.86 -32.84
C SER A 790 12.80 -49.40 -33.28
N GLU A 791 13.93 -48.75 -33.56
CA GLU A 791 14.12 -47.45 -34.24
C GLU A 791 14.17 -47.60 -35.77
N VAL A 792 13.64 -46.64 -36.55
CA VAL A 792 13.78 -46.57 -38.04
C VAL A 792 13.90 -45.10 -38.50
N THR A 793 14.67 -44.87 -39.56
CA THR A 793 15.19 -43.57 -40.04
C THR A 793 14.34 -42.84 -41.10
N SER A 794 14.68 -41.56 -41.32
CA SER A 794 14.26 -40.70 -42.45
C SER A 794 14.68 -41.22 -43.85
N PRO A 795 14.19 -40.58 -44.93
CA PRO A 795 15.13 -39.99 -45.89
C PRO A 795 14.77 -38.55 -46.35
N THR A 796 15.58 -37.99 -47.26
CA THR A 796 15.69 -36.54 -47.59
C THR A 796 15.59 -36.20 -49.08
N SER A 797 15.01 -35.03 -49.41
CA SER A 797 15.30 -34.16 -50.59
C SER A 797 14.35 -32.94 -50.56
N ASP A 798 14.59 -31.77 -51.18
CA ASP A 798 15.81 -31.09 -51.65
C ASP A 798 15.52 -29.57 -51.70
N GLY A 799 16.54 -28.71 -51.79
CA GLY A 799 16.40 -27.24 -51.99
C GLY A 799 16.36 -26.84 -53.49
N PRO A 800 16.65 -25.56 -53.87
CA PRO A 800 16.95 -24.36 -53.08
C PRO A 800 16.20 -23.06 -53.54
N GLY A 801 16.47 -21.86 -52.99
CA GLY A 801 16.16 -20.60 -53.71
C GLY A 801 16.04 -19.23 -52.98
N VAL A 802 17.17 -18.57 -52.71
CA VAL A 802 17.45 -17.12 -53.01
C VAL A 802 16.45 -15.98 -52.61
N ALA A 803 16.84 -15.23 -51.56
CA ALA A 803 16.86 -13.75 -51.43
C ALA A 803 15.54 -12.92 -51.19
N PRO A 804 15.64 -11.65 -50.67
CA PRO A 804 14.55 -10.99 -49.94
C PRO A 804 13.92 -9.74 -50.62
N SER A 805 12.73 -9.32 -50.16
CA SER A 805 12.12 -8.00 -50.50
C SER A 805 11.08 -7.51 -49.46
N HIS A 806 11.28 -6.26 -49.01
CA HIS A 806 10.30 -5.20 -48.65
C HIS A 806 9.06 -5.41 -47.75
N MET A 807 8.75 -4.30 -47.05
CA MET A 807 7.49 -4.03 -46.35
C MET A 807 6.26 -4.09 -47.27
N HIS A 808 5.11 -4.53 -46.73
CA HIS A 808 3.92 -3.67 -46.78
C HIS A 808 2.92 -3.94 -45.65
N THR A 809 2.20 -2.88 -45.29
CA THR A 809 1.06 -2.80 -44.37
C THR A 809 -0.17 -3.61 -44.82
N SER A 810 -0.86 -4.30 -43.91
CA SER A 810 -2.28 -4.66 -44.12
C SER A 810 -3.10 -4.86 -42.83
N ASN A 811 -4.21 -4.13 -42.78
CA ASN A 811 -5.42 -4.20 -41.94
C ASN A 811 -5.63 -5.41 -41.02
N THR A 812 -5.88 -5.13 -39.73
CA THR A 812 -6.55 -6.05 -38.81
C THR A 812 -8.03 -6.21 -39.13
N THR A 813 -8.47 -7.40 -39.54
CA THR A 813 -9.89 -7.76 -39.64
C THR A 813 -10.44 -8.14 -38.27
N ARG A 814 -11.36 -7.32 -37.72
CA ARG A 814 -12.13 -7.69 -36.50
C ARG A 814 -13.30 -8.60 -36.88
N TYR A 815 -13.40 -9.76 -36.24
CA TYR A 815 -14.64 -10.55 -36.25
C TYR A 815 -15.69 -9.94 -35.32
N HIS A 816 -16.97 -10.21 -35.58
CA HIS A 816 -18.13 -9.74 -34.81
C HIS A 816 -18.80 -10.88 -34.06
N PHE A 817 -19.37 -10.56 -32.90
CA PHE A 817 -20.49 -11.28 -32.28
C PHE A 817 -21.58 -10.26 -31.87
N PRO A 818 -22.85 -10.67 -31.72
CA PRO A 818 -24.00 -9.82 -32.06
C PRO A 818 -24.57 -8.92 -30.96
N THR A 819 -25.44 -8.00 -31.38
CA THR A 819 -26.07 -6.93 -30.59
C THR A 819 -27.50 -7.24 -30.13
N PRO A 820 -28.02 -6.52 -29.11
CA PRO A 820 -29.45 -6.31 -28.92
C PRO A 820 -30.00 -5.04 -29.62
N ILE A 821 -31.08 -5.25 -30.35
CA ILE A 821 -32.10 -4.31 -30.87
C ILE A 821 -32.61 -3.34 -29.77
N SER A 822 -33.04 -2.08 -30.00
CA SER A 822 -32.84 -1.08 -31.06
C SER A 822 -33.42 0.29 -30.59
N LYS A 823 -33.08 1.41 -31.26
CA LYS A 823 -33.80 2.70 -31.14
C LYS A 823 -34.17 3.26 -32.53
N PRO A 824 -35.39 3.80 -32.74
CA PRO A 824 -35.75 4.47 -34.00
C PRO A 824 -35.01 5.81 -34.23
N PRO A 825 -34.92 6.30 -35.49
CA PRO A 825 -33.94 7.31 -35.89
C PRO A 825 -34.44 8.76 -35.91
N ILE A 826 -33.48 9.70 -35.93
CA ILE A 826 -33.66 11.12 -36.24
C ILE A 826 -33.28 11.36 -37.73
N PRO A 827 -34.10 12.03 -38.54
CA PRO A 827 -33.70 12.56 -39.85
C PRO A 827 -32.90 13.87 -39.72
N THR A 828 -31.89 14.05 -40.57
CA THR A 828 -30.97 15.21 -40.56
C THR A 828 -31.36 16.31 -41.54
N ALA A 829 -30.93 17.56 -41.22
CA ALA A 829 -30.15 18.48 -42.08
C ALA A 829 -30.69 19.92 -42.26
N ALA A 830 -29.72 20.82 -42.51
CA ALA A 830 -29.79 22.10 -43.24
C ALA A 830 -30.46 23.35 -42.63
N ASP A 831 -29.62 24.14 -41.92
CA ASP A 831 -29.25 25.53 -42.30
C ASP A 831 -30.20 26.74 -42.06
N SER A 832 -29.54 27.90 -41.84
CA SER A 832 -29.99 29.30 -41.97
C SER A 832 -30.82 30.01 -40.85
N ARG A 833 -30.13 30.96 -40.20
CA ARG A 833 -30.52 32.35 -39.84
C ARG A 833 -31.81 32.69 -39.06
N MET A 834 -31.58 33.16 -37.81
CA MET A 834 -32.15 34.35 -37.13
C MET A 834 -33.64 34.43 -36.70
N VAL A 835 -33.85 35.32 -35.71
CA VAL A 835 -35.08 35.99 -35.23
C VAL A 835 -35.88 35.25 -34.12
N GLU A 836 -36.25 36.00 -33.08
CA GLU A 836 -37.12 35.63 -31.95
C GLU A 836 -38.63 35.91 -32.27
N PRO A 837 -39.58 36.05 -31.31
CA PRO A 837 -39.70 35.55 -29.93
C PRO A 837 -41.04 34.80 -29.69
N PHE A 838 -41.43 34.70 -28.41
CA PHE A 838 -42.77 34.44 -27.81
C PHE A 838 -43.04 33.11 -27.11
N SER A 839 -43.76 33.24 -25.99
CA SER A 839 -44.38 32.21 -25.12
C SER A 839 -45.89 32.52 -25.02
N PRO A 840 -46.69 31.91 -24.13
CA PRO A 840 -46.68 30.56 -23.53
C PRO A 840 -48.04 29.83 -23.76
N VAL A 841 -48.26 28.63 -23.21
CA VAL A 841 -49.61 28.14 -22.78
C VAL A 841 -49.49 26.90 -21.84
N THR A 842 -50.48 26.72 -20.96
CA THR A 842 -50.58 25.68 -19.90
C THR A 842 -51.34 24.40 -20.30
N PRO A 843 -51.06 23.24 -19.67
CA PRO A 843 -52.01 22.12 -19.50
C PRO A 843 -52.89 22.28 -18.24
N PRO A 844 -54.04 21.57 -18.12
CA PRO A 844 -55.08 21.88 -17.14
C PRO A 844 -55.17 21.00 -15.87
N THR A 845 -55.93 21.50 -14.89
CA THR A 845 -56.52 20.81 -13.71
C THR A 845 -57.54 19.72 -14.12
N SER A 846 -58.09 18.84 -13.28
CA SER A 846 -58.29 18.75 -11.80
C SER A 846 -58.35 17.25 -11.38
N GLN A 847 -58.83 16.72 -10.23
CA GLN A 847 -59.62 17.12 -9.02
C GLN A 847 -59.38 15.99 -7.96
N ALA A 848 -59.77 15.99 -6.67
CA ALA A 848 -60.43 16.91 -5.74
C ALA A 848 -59.89 16.62 -4.31
N ALA A 849 -59.72 17.60 -3.41
CA ALA A 849 -60.61 17.88 -2.25
C ALA A 849 -60.89 16.70 -1.28
N SER A 850 -60.78 16.80 0.06
CA SER A 850 -60.50 17.91 1.00
C SER A 850 -60.17 17.30 2.41
N VAL A 851 -59.99 17.98 3.57
CA VAL A 851 -60.32 19.35 4.01
C VAL A 851 -59.28 19.97 4.98
N SER A 852 -59.59 20.28 6.24
CA SER A 852 -58.83 21.15 7.15
C SER A 852 -58.42 20.51 8.50
N GLY A 853 -57.40 21.08 9.15
CA GLY A 853 -57.03 20.79 10.55
C GLY A 853 -55.82 21.60 11.04
N THR A 854 -56.04 22.77 11.64
CA THR A 854 -54.96 23.74 11.96
C THR A 854 -54.37 23.58 13.38
N ARG A 855 -53.04 23.55 13.51
CA ARG A 855 -52.37 23.99 14.76
C ARG A 855 -50.91 24.43 14.52
N SER A 856 -50.40 25.28 15.42
CA SER A 856 -49.08 25.92 15.37
C SER A 856 -48.22 25.51 16.56
N THR A 857 -46.94 25.22 16.31
CA THR A 857 -45.83 25.14 17.28
C THR A 857 -44.52 25.49 16.53
N THR A 858 -44.04 26.73 16.58
CA THR A 858 -43.05 27.28 17.55
C THR A 858 -41.61 26.76 17.42
N SER A 859 -40.72 27.61 16.92
CA SER A 859 -39.27 27.39 16.75
C SER A 859 -38.48 27.54 18.06
N ARG A 860 -38.56 26.54 18.96
CA ARG A 860 -37.76 26.53 20.21
C ARG A 860 -36.64 25.49 20.29
N GLY A 861 -36.74 24.37 19.57
CA GLY A 861 -35.82 23.24 19.74
C GLY A 861 -34.33 23.56 19.54
N THR A 862 -33.97 24.45 18.61
CA THR A 862 -32.55 24.74 18.30
C THR A 862 -31.86 25.64 19.32
N ALA A 863 -32.60 26.46 20.07
CA ALA A 863 -32.01 27.33 21.10
C ALA A 863 -31.77 26.53 22.39
N ASP A 864 -32.76 25.72 22.81
CA ASP A 864 -32.69 24.90 24.01
C ASP A 864 -31.55 23.86 23.87
N LEU A 865 -31.44 23.17 22.71
CA LEU A 865 -30.35 22.21 22.43
C LEU A 865 -28.95 22.83 22.49
N MET A 866 -28.75 24.05 21.98
CA MET A 866 -27.44 24.71 22.10
C MET A 866 -27.13 25.16 23.53
N SER A 867 -28.15 25.48 24.35
CA SER A 867 -27.94 25.74 25.78
C SER A 867 -27.59 24.47 26.57
N GLU A 868 -28.15 23.32 26.17
CA GLU A 868 -27.89 22.02 26.78
C GLU A 868 -26.48 21.51 26.44
N MET A 869 -26.05 21.65 25.18
CA MET A 869 -24.66 21.37 24.77
C MET A 869 -23.64 22.25 25.48
N GLU A 870 -23.93 23.54 25.68
CA GLU A 870 -23.04 24.47 26.39
C GLU A 870 -22.97 24.18 27.90
N ASN A 871 -24.05 23.71 28.53
CA ASN A 871 -24.01 23.21 29.91
C ASN A 871 -23.18 21.93 30.01
N LEU A 872 -23.41 20.95 29.14
CA LEU A 872 -22.64 19.69 29.11
C LEU A 872 -21.15 19.94 28.89
N ARG A 873 -20.80 20.92 28.04
CA ARG A 873 -19.41 21.36 27.85
C ARG A 873 -18.78 21.83 29.18
N ARG A 874 -19.50 22.65 29.95
CA ARG A 874 -19.01 23.18 31.24
C ARG A 874 -18.90 22.09 32.30
N GLU A 875 -19.83 21.14 32.37
CA GLU A 875 -19.68 19.97 33.25
C GLU A 875 -18.45 19.13 32.88
N VAL A 876 -18.17 18.90 31.59
CA VAL A 876 -16.97 18.18 31.14
C VAL A 876 -15.69 18.95 31.43
N GLU A 877 -15.66 20.28 31.28
CA GLU A 877 -14.52 21.12 31.64
C GLU A 877 -14.31 21.17 33.17
N GLN A 878 -15.39 21.16 33.98
CA GLN A 878 -15.32 21.07 35.44
C GLN A 878 -14.83 19.69 35.92
N LEU A 879 -15.33 18.59 35.34
CA LEU A 879 -14.87 17.22 35.62
C LEU A 879 -13.40 16.99 35.21
N ARG A 880 -12.87 17.78 34.26
CA ARG A 880 -11.43 17.82 33.97
C ARG A 880 -10.65 18.61 35.02
N ALA A 881 -11.17 19.74 35.50
CA ALA A 881 -10.55 20.53 36.56
C ALA A 881 -10.48 19.80 37.92
N GLU A 882 -11.47 18.94 38.22
CA GLU A 882 -11.50 18.12 39.44
C GLU A 882 -10.52 16.92 39.40
N ARG A 883 -9.95 16.59 38.24
CA ARG A 883 -8.94 15.52 38.07
C ARG A 883 -7.51 16.06 38.05
N VAL A 884 -7.07 16.64 39.16
CA VAL A 884 -5.64 16.91 39.42
C VAL A 884 -5.09 15.89 40.42
N PRO A 885 -4.29 14.90 39.98
CA PRO A 885 -3.52 14.08 40.89
C PRO A 885 -2.39 14.90 41.51
N GLN A 886 -2.49 15.19 42.81
CA GLN A 886 -1.30 15.48 43.61
C GLN A 886 -0.57 14.17 43.85
N ASP A 887 0.55 13.94 43.16
CA ASP A 887 1.78 13.36 43.72
C ASP A 887 2.91 13.39 42.67
N ALA A 888 4.11 13.76 43.10
CA ALA A 888 5.30 13.81 42.25
C ALA A 888 6.23 12.62 42.55
N PRO A 889 6.75 11.89 41.53
CA PRO A 889 7.65 10.77 41.75
C PRO A 889 9.04 11.23 42.26
N PRO A 890 9.71 10.45 43.12
CA PRO A 890 10.98 10.84 43.72
C PRO A 890 12.16 10.73 42.75
N MET A 891 13.12 11.66 42.86
CA MET A 891 14.42 11.52 42.20
C MET A 891 15.26 10.43 42.88
N TYR A 892 15.97 9.64 42.08
CA TYR A 892 17.07 8.78 42.55
C TYR A 892 18.43 9.44 42.30
N GLN A 893 19.39 9.16 43.18
CA GLN A 893 20.82 9.40 43.00
C GLN A 893 21.52 8.12 42.54
#